data_AF-A0A8H6RJT5-F1
#
_entry.id   AF-A0A8H6RJT5-F1
#
_cell.length_a   1.000
_cell.length_b   1.000
_cell.length_c   1.000
_cell.angle_alpha   90.00
_cell.angle_beta   90.00
_cell.angle_gamma   90.00
#
_symmetry.space_group_name_H-M   'P 1'
#
loop_
_entity.id
_entity.type
_entity.pdbx_description
1 polymer ?
#
loop_
_entity_poly.entity_id
_entity_poly.type
_entity_poly.pdbx_seq_one_letter_code
_entity_poly.pdbx_strand_id
1 'polypeptide(L)'
;NNQRIYIAGTTHQYLKCDNKLEPQCASKVAIDYSSNSALNQSAREAGATICSAAGIHPYQSGSKTDSGDTRSWDAVVTLHVQNTSDCNGISGWSIIVHAHPEDPNHLDTPPTSWIGDKLLVGSFSENVNANYDGKYFRIPAGQLYLVYQKAHEEKSKDKKVDGVVAHSLSDPKTPSPGAEPQWLLLPDEDLNSENYVLANDGKFKLIETGNILTINNTFIMAYSVGAFFNTSYKLGIAYSDTFLGPYRKVYKKNPDQIWGTSKEKKEVWYLLQGDQEVEGWRYVGDKVWAPGVPTVARIGKDGWVLMFAGYDPDDAPVDEKGHFVGHNRRPYFIDLNVNVPRGVKVLKVDKAKKTLLVEGGIRLRRLNDEANQHGLTMRNLGSIDEQSIVGAISTATHGSSLRHGLLSDSVRSLRIVLANGQAVRCSRDQNQELFKAALVSLGALGIVVEVEFEMIDACNIEWTQTLLPLNEILRTWDNTLWTQKEYTRVWWMPYMKRAIVWSAEKTDQPLRAPVDSWYGGSVGFHTYHNLLALSNWFPSILPWVEWFVFGMQYGFRTGQSTSAVEPLRTGLLMNCLYSQFVNEWALPLSDGPEAIERLSAWLNGEPREKHEIPFSSKGLYVHCPIEVRVSDTSKDPDRVRPYLDNTAEYGPTLYLNATLYRAYLKDPPCRDRYYEAFEWLMRKMGAKPHYAKNFMYTSSEQVQELLGNGLQQWAKVRDEADPEGMFIGEWHRRSLGLGSTRYALEEREVARTKAANGGQLWVGE
;
A
#
# COMPACT_ATOMS: atom_id res chain seq x y z
N ASN A 1 28.57 -10.12 -24.34
CA ASN A 1 29.41 -11.29 -24.00
C ASN A 1 28.53 -12.46 -23.63
N ASN A 2 28.41 -13.43 -24.54
CA ASN A 2 27.53 -14.60 -24.54
C ASN A 2 27.71 -15.52 -23.33
N GLN A 3 27.07 -15.23 -22.20
CA GLN A 3 26.84 -16.20 -21.14
C GLN A 3 25.34 -16.51 -21.08
N ARG A 4 24.96 -17.66 -21.63
CA ARG A 4 23.56 -18.14 -21.58
C ARG A 4 23.26 -18.62 -20.17
N ILE A 5 22.19 -18.09 -19.58
CA ILE A 5 21.69 -18.45 -18.25
C ILE A 5 20.34 -19.17 -18.46
N TYR A 6 20.19 -20.40 -17.97
CA TYR A 6 18.93 -21.15 -18.05
C TYR A 6 18.20 -21.08 -16.72
N ILE A 7 16.91 -20.72 -16.74
CA ILE A 7 16.09 -20.58 -15.54
C ILE A 7 14.82 -21.40 -15.74
N ALA A 8 14.64 -22.44 -14.93
CA ALA A 8 13.38 -23.16 -14.81
C ALA A 8 13.10 -23.46 -13.33
N GLY A 9 12.01 -22.91 -12.79
CA GLY A 9 11.48 -23.22 -11.46
C GLY A 9 11.29 -22.02 -10.52
N THR A 10 10.19 -22.03 -9.76
CA THR A 10 9.99 -21.21 -8.57
C THR A 10 10.54 -21.93 -7.37
N THR A 11 11.56 -21.39 -6.72
CA THR A 11 11.90 -21.84 -5.37
C THR A 11 12.63 -20.80 -4.55
N HIS A 12 12.35 -20.91 -3.26
CA HIS A 12 12.66 -20.00 -2.17
C HIS A 12 14.06 -19.35 -2.20
N GLN A 13 15.07 -19.95 -2.82
CA GLN A 13 16.43 -19.41 -2.83
C GLN A 13 16.84 -18.68 -4.12
N TYR A 14 16.35 -19.09 -5.30
CA TYR A 14 16.54 -18.33 -6.54
C TYR A 14 15.89 -16.94 -6.46
N LEU A 15 14.83 -16.81 -5.66
CA LEU A 15 14.14 -15.54 -5.39
C LEU A 15 14.74 -14.75 -4.20
N LYS A 16 15.64 -15.35 -3.40
CA LYS A 16 16.23 -14.74 -2.19
C LYS A 16 17.61 -14.11 -2.38
N CYS A 17 18.19 -14.13 -3.58
CA CYS A 17 19.30 -13.24 -3.91
C CYS A 17 18.78 -11.78 -3.91
N ASP A 18 18.50 -11.21 -2.74
CA ASP A 18 17.96 -9.86 -2.51
C ASP A 18 16.75 -9.44 -3.37
N ASN A 19 15.99 -10.38 -3.93
CA ASN A 19 15.02 -10.12 -4.99
C ASN A 19 15.63 -9.33 -6.17
N LYS A 20 16.84 -9.71 -6.61
CA LYS A 20 17.52 -9.22 -7.81
C LYS A 20 17.98 -10.40 -8.64
N LEU A 21 17.87 -10.31 -9.96
CA LEU A 21 18.57 -11.23 -10.86
C LEU A 21 20.06 -10.94 -10.82
N GLU A 22 20.84 -11.78 -10.13
CA GLU A 22 22.30 -11.74 -10.14
C GLU A 22 22.91 -12.99 -10.81
N PRO A 23 24.00 -12.86 -11.60
CA PRO A 23 24.55 -13.95 -12.44
C PRO A 23 24.97 -15.22 -11.70
N GLN A 24 25.25 -15.14 -10.40
CA GLN A 24 25.65 -16.28 -9.56
C GLN A 24 24.48 -17.15 -9.09
N CYS A 25 23.24 -16.66 -9.24
CA CYS A 25 22.05 -17.36 -8.78
C CYS A 25 21.51 -18.34 -9.82
N ALA A 26 22.20 -18.57 -10.94
CA ALA A 26 21.77 -19.49 -11.99
C ALA A 26 22.95 -20.26 -12.59
N SER A 27 22.72 -21.52 -12.96
CA SER A 27 23.75 -22.35 -13.58
C SER A 27 23.89 -22.04 -15.07
N LYS A 28 25.14 -21.98 -15.54
CA LYS A 28 25.51 -21.89 -16.97
C LYS A 28 25.68 -23.27 -17.62
N VAL A 29 25.57 -24.33 -16.83
CA VAL A 29 25.74 -25.72 -17.24
C VAL A 29 24.35 -26.35 -17.32
N ALA A 30 24.13 -27.21 -18.32
CA ALA A 30 22.90 -27.97 -18.45
C ALA A 30 22.65 -28.81 -17.17
N ILE A 31 21.38 -28.93 -16.79
CA ILE A 31 20.99 -29.77 -15.66
C ILE A 31 20.94 -31.22 -16.17
N ASP A 32 21.71 -32.09 -15.53
CA ASP A 32 21.69 -33.53 -15.73
C ASP A 32 20.76 -34.21 -14.72
N TYR A 33 20.14 -35.31 -15.14
CA TYR A 33 19.22 -36.07 -14.34
C TYR A 33 19.36 -37.56 -14.58
N SER A 34 19.43 -38.31 -13.49
CA SER A 34 19.36 -39.77 -13.47
C SER A 34 18.26 -40.26 -12.52
N SER A 35 17.70 -41.43 -12.81
CA SER A 35 16.77 -42.12 -11.91
C SER A 35 17.48 -43.22 -11.14
N ASN A 36 17.18 -43.35 -9.85
CA ASN A 36 17.76 -44.43 -9.04
C ASN A 36 17.25 -45.82 -9.49
N SER A 37 18.08 -46.84 -9.30
CA SER A 37 17.80 -48.26 -9.49
C SER A 37 16.44 -48.71 -8.97
N ALA A 38 16.03 -48.27 -7.77
CA ALA A 38 14.74 -48.62 -7.16
C ALA A 38 13.54 -48.02 -7.93
N LEU A 39 13.65 -46.77 -8.40
CA LEU A 39 12.61 -46.11 -9.19
C LEU A 39 12.48 -46.78 -10.56
N ASN A 40 13.61 -47.10 -11.20
CA ASN A 40 13.66 -47.84 -12.46
C ASN A 40 13.11 -49.27 -12.32
N GLN A 41 13.38 -49.94 -11.19
CA GLN A 41 12.83 -51.25 -10.89
C GLN A 41 11.31 -51.18 -10.72
N SER A 42 10.82 -50.21 -9.94
CA SER A 42 9.37 -50.01 -9.74
C SER A 42 8.63 -49.74 -11.05
N ALA A 43 9.22 -48.94 -11.94
CA ALA A 43 8.66 -48.72 -13.28
C ALA A 43 8.58 -50.02 -14.09
N ARG A 44 9.68 -50.80 -14.12
CA ARG A 44 9.73 -52.09 -14.83
C ARG A 44 8.73 -53.11 -14.29
N GLU A 45 8.60 -53.22 -12.97
CA GLU A 45 7.64 -54.12 -12.32
C GLU A 45 6.19 -53.77 -12.66
N ALA A 46 5.91 -52.48 -12.89
CA ALA A 46 4.61 -52.00 -13.34
C ALA A 46 4.41 -52.08 -14.88
N GLY A 47 5.39 -52.61 -15.63
CA GLY A 47 5.33 -52.69 -17.10
C GLY A 47 5.54 -51.36 -17.81
N ALA A 48 6.20 -50.40 -17.15
CA ALA A 48 6.44 -49.06 -17.65
C ALA A 48 7.93 -48.73 -17.76
N THR A 49 8.25 -47.75 -18.62
CA THR A 49 9.60 -47.25 -18.86
C THR A 49 9.63 -45.74 -18.64
N ILE A 50 10.61 -45.26 -17.87
CA ILE A 50 10.90 -43.82 -17.73
C ILE A 50 11.69 -43.40 -18.96
N CYS A 51 11.10 -42.53 -19.79
CA CYS A 51 11.66 -42.16 -21.09
C CYS A 51 12.48 -40.88 -21.06
N SER A 52 12.06 -39.89 -20.28
CA SER A 52 12.75 -38.61 -20.17
C SER A 52 12.27 -37.81 -18.96
N ALA A 53 13.04 -36.79 -18.59
CA ALA A 53 12.59 -35.75 -17.67
C ALA A 53 11.99 -34.58 -18.47
N ALA A 54 10.79 -34.15 -18.08
CA ALA A 54 10.09 -33.01 -18.68
C ALA A 54 10.47 -31.68 -18.02
N GLY A 55 10.90 -31.71 -16.75
CA GLY A 55 11.33 -30.52 -16.01
C GLY A 55 11.88 -30.85 -14.63
N ILE A 56 12.82 -30.03 -14.14
CA ILE A 56 13.47 -30.16 -12.83
C ILE A 56 13.30 -28.82 -12.11
N HIS A 57 12.79 -28.87 -10.88
CA HIS A 57 12.50 -27.70 -10.06
C HIS A 57 13.23 -27.82 -8.71
N PRO A 58 14.50 -27.34 -8.63
CA PRO A 58 15.29 -27.36 -7.41
C PRO A 58 14.64 -26.53 -6.32
N TYR A 59 14.85 -26.86 -5.04
CA TYR A 59 14.33 -26.25 -3.82
C TYR A 59 15.39 -26.32 -2.75
N GLN A 60 15.62 -25.24 -2.00
CA GLN A 60 16.48 -25.31 -0.82
C GLN A 60 15.65 -25.14 0.47
N SER A 61 15.75 -26.11 1.36
CA SER A 61 15.27 -26.03 2.75
C SER A 61 16.38 -25.62 3.71
N GLY A 62 15.99 -25.27 4.94
CA GLY A 62 16.93 -25.00 6.03
C GLY A 62 17.42 -23.56 6.07
N SER A 63 18.29 -23.28 7.04
CA SER A 63 18.93 -21.98 7.22
C SER A 63 20.39 -22.14 7.66
N LYS A 64 21.19 -21.13 7.34
CA LYS A 64 22.55 -20.99 7.85
C LYS A 64 22.50 -20.09 9.08
N THR A 65 22.94 -20.59 10.22
CA THR A 65 23.03 -19.84 11.49
C THR A 65 24.45 -19.93 12.02
N ASP A 66 24.78 -19.11 13.02
CA ASP A 66 26.11 -19.14 13.66
C ASP A 66 26.41 -20.50 14.34
N SER A 67 25.37 -21.28 14.63
CA SER A 67 25.43 -22.61 15.26
C SER A 67 25.54 -23.78 14.27
N GLY A 68 25.45 -23.54 12.95
CA GLY A 68 25.56 -24.59 11.93
C GLY A 68 24.78 -24.27 10.65
N ASP A 69 25.02 -25.08 9.62
CA ASP A 69 24.34 -24.98 8.33
C ASP A 69 23.40 -26.17 8.15
N THR A 70 22.10 -25.91 8.19
CA THR A 70 21.05 -26.94 8.04
C THR A 70 20.48 -26.99 6.62
N ARG A 71 21.09 -26.26 5.68
CA ARG A 71 20.56 -26.15 4.33
C ARG A 71 20.67 -27.49 3.59
N SER A 72 19.62 -27.81 2.82
CA SER A 72 19.58 -28.97 1.92
C SER A 72 18.95 -28.60 0.60
N TRP A 73 19.52 -29.11 -0.50
CA TRP A 73 18.89 -29.03 -1.81
C TRP A 73 18.04 -30.27 -2.06
N ASP A 74 16.85 -30.06 -2.57
CA ASP A 74 15.89 -31.05 -3.01
C ASP A 74 15.30 -30.59 -4.34
N ALA A 75 14.68 -31.46 -5.13
CA ALA A 75 14.01 -31.05 -6.38
C ALA A 75 12.72 -31.83 -6.59
N VAL A 76 11.80 -31.22 -7.32
CA VAL A 76 10.72 -31.94 -7.98
C VAL A 76 11.10 -32.17 -9.43
N VAL A 77 10.97 -33.39 -9.91
CA VAL A 77 11.20 -33.75 -11.30
C VAL A 77 9.93 -34.33 -11.88
N THR A 78 9.48 -33.76 -13.00
CA THR A 78 8.38 -34.33 -13.77
C THR A 78 8.98 -35.29 -14.79
N LEU A 79 8.56 -36.55 -14.78
CA LEU A 79 9.06 -37.59 -15.69
C LEU A 79 8.00 -37.98 -16.70
N HIS A 80 8.42 -38.27 -17.93
CA HIS A 80 7.59 -38.88 -18.96
C HIS A 80 7.73 -40.41 -18.89
N VAL A 81 6.60 -41.09 -18.80
CA VAL A 81 6.51 -42.55 -18.64
C VAL A 81 5.67 -43.13 -19.78
N GLN A 82 6.09 -44.29 -20.30
CA GLN A 82 5.36 -45.05 -21.31
C GLN A 82 5.23 -46.52 -20.91
N ASN A 83 4.20 -47.19 -21.41
CA ASN A 83 4.02 -48.65 -21.26
C ASN A 83 4.85 -49.46 -22.28
N THR A 84 5.63 -48.80 -23.12
CA THR A 84 6.51 -49.44 -24.10
C THR A 84 7.96 -49.22 -23.72
N SER A 85 8.82 -50.14 -24.13
CA SER A 85 10.26 -50.10 -23.83
C SER A 85 11.08 -49.22 -24.79
N ASP A 86 10.47 -48.76 -25.89
CA ASP A 86 11.17 -48.09 -26.98
C ASP A 86 11.13 -46.56 -26.90
N CYS A 87 10.27 -45.98 -26.04
CA CYS A 87 10.13 -44.53 -25.83
C CYS A 87 9.90 -43.71 -27.11
N ASN A 88 9.45 -44.35 -28.19
CA ASN A 88 9.29 -43.76 -29.52
C ASN A 88 7.82 -43.39 -29.85
N GLY A 89 6.91 -43.46 -28.87
CA GLY A 89 5.46 -43.25 -29.07
C GLY A 89 4.88 -41.95 -28.52
N ILE A 90 3.68 -41.58 -29.00
CA ILE A 90 2.88 -40.41 -28.55
C ILE A 90 1.99 -40.76 -27.31
N SER A 91 1.92 -42.03 -26.93
CA SER A 91 1.08 -42.53 -25.82
C SER A 91 1.88 -42.73 -24.54
N GLY A 92 2.01 -41.66 -23.75
CA GLY A 92 2.57 -41.69 -22.41
C GLY A 92 1.90 -40.67 -21.49
N TRP A 93 2.28 -40.70 -20.20
CA TRP A 93 1.82 -39.76 -19.20
C TRP A 93 2.97 -39.27 -18.33
N SER A 94 2.67 -38.31 -17.46
CA SER A 94 3.65 -37.76 -16.54
C SER A 94 3.39 -38.16 -15.11
N ILE A 95 4.49 -38.39 -14.40
CA ILE A 95 4.55 -38.58 -12.95
C ILE A 95 5.46 -37.51 -12.35
N ILE A 96 5.31 -37.27 -11.06
CA ILE A 96 6.11 -36.28 -10.33
C ILE A 96 6.88 -37.02 -9.25
N VAL A 97 8.20 -36.85 -9.26
CA VAL A 97 9.11 -37.50 -8.32
C VAL A 97 9.92 -36.45 -7.55
N HIS A 98 10.30 -36.80 -6.33
CA HIS A 98 11.35 -36.13 -5.59
C HIS A 98 12.72 -36.54 -6.16
N ALA A 99 13.67 -35.61 -6.16
CA ALA A 99 15.07 -35.86 -6.45
C ALA A 99 15.99 -35.14 -5.45
N HIS A 100 17.14 -35.73 -5.17
CA HIS A 100 18.22 -35.13 -4.38
C HIS A 100 19.44 -34.85 -5.28
N PRO A 101 20.33 -33.91 -4.91
CA PRO A 101 21.53 -33.66 -5.69
C PRO A 101 22.51 -34.83 -5.61
N GLU A 102 23.21 -35.10 -6.72
CA GLU A 102 24.28 -36.10 -6.74
C GLU A 102 25.44 -35.71 -5.80
N ASP A 103 25.77 -34.42 -5.74
CA ASP A 103 26.69 -33.86 -4.74
C ASP A 103 25.93 -32.96 -3.74
N PRO A 104 25.69 -33.42 -2.50
CA PRO A 104 24.97 -32.65 -1.49
C PRO A 104 25.80 -31.52 -0.87
N ASN A 105 27.10 -31.43 -1.12
CA ASN A 105 28.00 -30.50 -0.42
C ASN A 105 27.93 -29.06 -0.97
N HIS A 106 27.35 -28.87 -2.15
CA HIS A 106 27.22 -27.55 -2.78
C HIS A 106 25.97 -26.80 -2.29
N LEU A 107 26.05 -26.19 -1.10
CA LEU A 107 24.91 -25.46 -0.49
C LEU A 107 24.77 -24.01 -0.95
N ASP A 108 25.82 -23.40 -1.51
CA ASP A 108 25.80 -21.99 -1.91
C ASP A 108 25.48 -21.78 -3.39
N THR A 109 25.54 -22.85 -4.19
CA THR A 109 25.21 -22.84 -5.63
C THR A 109 24.23 -23.95 -5.96
N PRO A 110 23.25 -23.72 -6.84
CA PRO A 110 22.31 -24.77 -7.20
C PRO A 110 22.99 -25.96 -7.89
N PRO A 111 22.67 -27.20 -7.48
CA PRO A 111 23.20 -28.40 -8.11
C PRO A 111 22.79 -28.54 -9.56
N THR A 112 23.71 -29.04 -10.38
CA THR A 112 23.48 -29.30 -11.81
C THR A 112 23.25 -30.78 -12.13
N SER A 113 23.40 -31.68 -11.15
CA SER A 113 23.13 -33.11 -11.31
C SER A 113 22.19 -33.59 -10.21
N TRP A 114 21.15 -34.34 -10.60
CA TRP A 114 20.06 -34.76 -9.74
C TRP A 114 19.74 -36.24 -9.89
N ILE A 115 19.42 -36.89 -8.78
CA ILE A 115 19.02 -38.30 -8.71
C ILE A 115 17.58 -38.39 -8.20
N GLY A 116 16.67 -38.87 -9.05
CA GLY A 116 15.28 -39.15 -8.67
C GLY A 116 15.16 -40.40 -7.80
N ASP A 117 14.50 -40.29 -6.65
CA ASP A 117 14.46 -41.35 -5.64
C ASP A 117 13.07 -41.75 -5.13
N LYS A 118 12.06 -40.88 -5.23
CA LYS A 118 10.73 -41.15 -4.65
C LYS A 118 9.58 -40.60 -5.49
N LEU A 119 8.57 -41.41 -5.75
CA LEU A 119 7.32 -41.00 -6.41
C LEU A 119 6.46 -40.15 -5.45
N LEU A 120 6.08 -38.95 -5.87
CA LEU A 120 5.22 -38.03 -5.10
C LEU A 120 3.77 -38.02 -5.61
N VAL A 121 3.60 -38.00 -6.93
CA VAL A 121 2.28 -37.96 -7.59
C VAL A 121 2.29 -38.82 -8.85
N GLY A 122 1.19 -39.54 -9.06
CA GLY A 122 0.98 -40.41 -10.21
C GLY A 122 1.21 -41.86 -9.87
N SER A 123 1.15 -42.71 -10.89
CA SER A 123 1.38 -44.15 -10.79
C SER A 123 2.17 -44.63 -12.01
N PHE A 124 2.95 -45.69 -11.84
CA PHE A 124 3.58 -46.39 -12.96
C PHE A 124 2.63 -47.39 -13.62
N SER A 125 1.60 -47.88 -12.91
CA SER A 125 0.67 -48.90 -13.41
C SER A 125 -0.60 -48.32 -14.04
N GLU A 126 -0.92 -47.06 -13.73
CA GLU A 126 -2.14 -46.40 -14.18
C GLU A 126 -1.82 -45.14 -14.97
N ASN A 127 -2.47 -44.99 -16.11
CA ASN A 127 -2.37 -43.79 -16.91
C ASN A 127 -3.22 -42.67 -16.28
N VAL A 128 -2.58 -41.90 -15.41
CA VAL A 128 -3.16 -40.70 -14.81
C VAL A 128 -2.82 -39.51 -15.72
N ASN A 129 -3.78 -39.13 -16.57
CA ASN A 129 -3.64 -37.96 -17.44
C ASN A 129 -3.44 -36.67 -16.59
N ALA A 130 -2.50 -35.81 -17.03
CA ALA A 130 -2.30 -34.44 -16.57
C ALA A 130 -1.58 -34.17 -15.23
N ASN A 131 -0.44 -34.82 -14.94
CA ASN A 131 0.47 -34.41 -13.85
C ASN A 131 1.75 -33.75 -14.38
N TYR A 132 1.62 -32.61 -15.07
CA TYR A 132 2.79 -31.88 -15.58
C TYR A 132 3.24 -30.78 -14.60
N ASP A 133 4.53 -30.41 -14.68
CA ASP A 133 5.14 -29.23 -14.02
C ASP A 133 4.96 -29.12 -12.51
N GLY A 134 5.33 -30.16 -11.77
CA GLY A 134 5.30 -30.17 -10.30
C GLY A 134 6.33 -29.23 -9.67
N LYS A 135 5.92 -28.37 -8.73
CA LYS A 135 6.77 -27.36 -8.09
C LYS A 135 6.55 -27.30 -6.58
N TYR A 136 7.62 -27.09 -5.82
CA TYR A 136 7.49 -26.76 -4.41
C TYR A 136 7.14 -25.29 -4.20
N PHE A 137 6.20 -25.03 -3.30
CA PHE A 137 5.85 -23.70 -2.83
C PHE A 137 5.70 -23.68 -1.31
N ARG A 138 6.40 -22.76 -0.64
CA ARG A 138 6.29 -22.56 0.81
C ARG A 138 5.60 -21.24 1.08
N ILE A 139 4.47 -21.27 1.79
CA ILE A 139 3.74 -20.06 2.17
C ILE A 139 4.50 -19.28 3.27
N PRO A 140 4.24 -17.97 3.47
CA PRO A 140 4.88 -17.19 4.54
C PRO A 140 4.75 -17.79 5.94
N ALA A 141 3.65 -18.50 6.23
CA ALA A 141 3.43 -19.21 7.48
C ALA A 141 4.28 -20.49 7.65
N GLY A 142 5.13 -20.83 6.68
CA GLY A 142 6.09 -21.93 6.75
C GLY A 142 5.61 -23.28 6.19
N GLN A 143 4.31 -23.47 5.93
CA GLN A 143 3.80 -24.72 5.36
C GLN A 143 4.29 -24.95 3.91
N LEU A 144 4.72 -26.18 3.60
CA LEU A 144 5.15 -26.61 2.28
C LEU A 144 4.01 -27.25 1.49
N TYR A 145 3.94 -26.93 0.20
CA TYR A 145 3.00 -27.50 -0.76
C TYR A 145 3.72 -27.95 -2.03
N LEU A 146 3.25 -29.06 -2.60
CA LEU A 146 3.50 -29.45 -3.99
C LEU A 146 2.37 -28.89 -4.85
N VAL A 147 2.70 -27.97 -5.76
CA VAL A 147 1.76 -27.39 -6.71
C VAL A 147 1.97 -28.06 -8.06
N TYR A 148 0.91 -28.61 -8.64
CA TYR A 148 0.97 -29.34 -9.91
C TYR A 148 -0.38 -29.35 -10.61
N GLN A 149 -0.39 -29.77 -11.87
CA GLN A 149 -1.62 -29.94 -12.64
C GLN A 149 -2.29 -31.27 -12.28
N LYS A 150 -3.63 -31.31 -12.32
CA LYS A 150 -4.40 -32.54 -12.12
C LYS A 150 -5.66 -32.51 -12.98
N ALA A 151 -5.99 -33.64 -13.61
CA ALA A 151 -7.25 -33.78 -14.33
C ALA A 151 -8.44 -33.86 -13.36
N HIS A 152 -9.54 -33.17 -13.69
CA HIS A 152 -10.82 -33.22 -13.00
C HIS A 152 -11.87 -33.91 -13.87
N GLU A 153 -12.61 -34.87 -13.31
CA GLU A 153 -13.67 -35.61 -14.01
C GLU A 153 -15.02 -34.92 -13.80
N GLU A 154 -15.58 -34.36 -14.87
CA GLU A 154 -16.89 -33.71 -14.85
C GLU A 154 -17.99 -34.76 -15.09
N LYS A 155 -18.74 -35.12 -14.04
CA LYS A 155 -19.78 -36.17 -14.08
C LYS A 155 -20.90 -35.91 -15.09
N SER A 156 -21.09 -34.67 -15.54
CA SER A 156 -22.20 -34.26 -16.41
C SER A 156 -21.90 -34.36 -17.91
N LYS A 157 -20.63 -34.45 -18.34
CA LYS A 157 -20.23 -34.26 -19.76
C LYS A 157 -19.25 -35.30 -20.33
N ASP A 158 -18.85 -36.31 -19.56
CA ASP A 158 -17.90 -37.38 -19.96
C ASP A 158 -16.59 -36.81 -20.55
N LYS A 159 -16.12 -35.70 -19.96
CA LYS A 159 -14.93 -34.94 -20.36
C LYS A 159 -14.01 -34.74 -19.16
N LYS A 160 -12.70 -34.74 -19.43
CA LYS A 160 -11.65 -34.41 -18.45
C LYS A 160 -11.15 -32.99 -18.73
N VAL A 161 -11.11 -32.16 -17.69
CA VAL A 161 -10.59 -30.79 -17.74
C VAL A 161 -9.37 -30.68 -16.83
N ASP A 162 -8.38 -29.88 -17.23
CA ASP A 162 -7.14 -29.75 -16.47
C ASP A 162 -7.29 -28.61 -15.44
N GLY A 163 -6.74 -28.80 -14.25
CA GLY A 163 -6.73 -27.76 -13.21
C GLY A 163 -5.42 -27.74 -12.45
N VAL A 164 -5.21 -26.70 -11.63
CA VAL A 164 -4.05 -26.59 -10.75
C VAL A 164 -4.47 -26.97 -9.34
N VAL A 165 -3.68 -27.82 -8.69
CA VAL A 165 -3.88 -28.22 -7.29
C VAL A 165 -2.66 -27.89 -6.44
N ALA A 166 -2.88 -27.66 -5.15
CA ALA A 166 -1.84 -27.65 -4.12
C ALA A 166 -2.05 -28.83 -3.17
N HIS A 167 -1.00 -29.62 -2.99
CA HIS A 167 -0.99 -30.76 -2.08
C HIS A 167 -0.01 -30.48 -0.94
N SER A 168 -0.52 -30.47 0.29
CA SER A 168 0.31 -30.21 1.48
C SER A 168 1.37 -31.29 1.67
N LEU A 169 2.60 -30.87 2.01
CA LEU A 169 3.71 -31.76 2.32
C LEU A 169 4.23 -31.51 3.74
N SER A 170 4.56 -32.56 4.49
CA SER A 170 5.23 -32.45 5.78
C SER A 170 6.71 -32.10 5.62
N ASP A 171 7.32 -32.64 4.58
CA ASP A 171 8.71 -32.43 4.16
C ASP A 171 8.78 -32.61 2.63
N PRO A 172 9.88 -32.24 1.95
CA PRO A 172 9.98 -32.34 0.50
C PRO A 172 9.67 -33.74 -0.05
N LYS A 173 9.84 -34.81 0.73
CA LYS A 173 9.68 -36.19 0.28
C LYS A 173 8.28 -36.73 0.56
N THR A 174 7.48 -36.08 1.41
CA THR A 174 6.33 -36.76 2.03
C THR A 174 5.08 -35.88 2.03
N PRO A 175 4.02 -36.31 1.33
CA PRO A 175 2.70 -35.71 1.48
C PRO A 175 2.22 -35.74 2.93
N SER A 176 1.59 -34.66 3.37
CA SER A 176 1.03 -34.56 4.72
C SER A 176 -0.01 -35.68 4.94
N PRO A 177 0.07 -36.44 6.06
CA PRO A 177 -0.86 -37.53 6.31
C PRO A 177 -2.32 -37.08 6.26
N GLY A 178 -3.14 -37.76 5.43
CA GLY A 178 -4.57 -37.47 5.27
C GLY A 178 -4.90 -36.16 4.54
N ALA A 179 -3.92 -35.46 3.98
CA ALA A 179 -4.16 -34.25 3.19
C ALA A 179 -4.57 -34.63 1.76
N GLU A 180 -5.73 -34.16 1.33
CA GLU A 180 -6.15 -34.24 -0.08
C GLU A 180 -5.64 -33.02 -0.86
N PRO A 181 -5.28 -33.16 -2.16
CA PRO A 181 -4.95 -32.02 -3.00
C PRO A 181 -6.12 -31.04 -3.11
N GLN A 182 -5.85 -29.76 -2.84
CA GLN A 182 -6.85 -28.69 -2.92
C GLN A 182 -6.75 -27.98 -4.26
N TRP A 183 -7.89 -27.78 -4.93
CA TRP A 183 -7.95 -27.06 -6.19
C TRP A 183 -7.63 -25.58 -5.97
N LEU A 184 -6.58 -25.15 -6.65
CA LEU A 184 -6.26 -23.75 -6.85
C LEU A 184 -7.11 -23.27 -8.04
N LEU A 185 -6.81 -23.69 -9.27
CA LEU A 185 -7.55 -23.28 -10.48
C LEU A 185 -8.37 -24.44 -11.05
N LEU A 186 -9.65 -24.18 -11.33
CA LEU A 186 -10.56 -25.11 -12.02
C LEU A 186 -11.36 -24.37 -13.11
N PRO A 187 -11.45 -24.85 -14.36
CA PRO A 187 -12.37 -24.32 -15.37
C PRO A 187 -13.86 -24.47 -14.97
N ASP A 188 -14.77 -23.73 -15.60
CA ASP A 188 -16.23 -23.81 -15.35
C ASP A 188 -16.96 -24.63 -16.42
N GLU A 189 -18.14 -25.19 -16.09
CA GLU A 189 -18.85 -26.19 -16.90
C GLU A 189 -19.19 -25.68 -18.31
N ASP A 190 -19.48 -24.38 -18.49
CA ASP A 190 -20.04 -23.84 -19.75
C ASP A 190 -19.13 -22.85 -20.51
N LEU A 191 -17.87 -22.67 -20.11
CA LEU A 191 -16.99 -21.65 -20.70
C LEU A 191 -15.68 -22.24 -21.25
N ASN A 192 -15.45 -21.95 -22.52
CA ASN A 192 -14.45 -22.58 -23.36
C ASN A 192 -13.06 -21.92 -23.24
N SER A 193 -12.50 -21.77 -22.03
CA SER A 193 -11.04 -21.69 -22.00
C SER A 193 -10.40 -23.04 -22.33
N GLU A 194 -11.12 -24.18 -22.33
CA GLU A 194 -10.54 -25.51 -22.60
C GLU A 194 -11.23 -26.36 -23.68
N ASN A 195 -12.32 -25.89 -24.27
CA ASN A 195 -13.04 -26.63 -25.31
C ASN A 195 -12.63 -26.15 -26.71
N TYR A 196 -11.57 -26.76 -27.26
CA TYR A 196 -11.49 -26.95 -28.71
C TYR A 196 -10.88 -28.32 -29.03
N VAL A 197 -11.68 -29.16 -29.68
CA VAL A 197 -11.25 -30.38 -30.36
C VAL A 197 -11.77 -30.27 -31.79
N LEU A 198 -10.96 -30.80 -32.71
CA LEU A 198 -11.15 -31.01 -34.16
C LEU A 198 -10.59 -29.86 -35.02
N ALA A 199 -9.44 -29.99 -35.71
CA ALA A 199 -8.96 -31.16 -36.45
C ALA A 199 -7.44 -31.42 -36.30
N ASN A 200 -7.12 -32.66 -35.92
CA ASN A 200 -5.88 -33.44 -36.00
C ASN A 200 -4.57 -32.83 -35.45
N ASP A 201 -4.17 -32.96 -34.18
CA ASP A 201 -4.73 -33.68 -33.02
C ASP A 201 -4.83 -32.71 -31.83
N GLY A 202 -5.38 -31.53 -32.11
CA GLY A 202 -5.45 -30.34 -31.24
C GLY A 202 -5.98 -30.61 -29.83
N LYS A 203 -5.04 -30.91 -28.92
CA LYS A 203 -5.24 -30.96 -27.48
C LYS A 203 -4.97 -29.58 -26.90
N PHE A 204 -6.05 -28.86 -26.60
CA PHE A 204 -6.03 -27.65 -25.81
C PHE A 204 -5.68 -28.00 -24.35
N LYS A 205 -4.75 -27.29 -23.71
CA LYS A 205 -4.37 -27.54 -22.30
C LYS A 205 -4.13 -26.22 -21.56
N LEU A 206 -4.39 -26.20 -20.26
CA LEU A 206 -3.73 -25.26 -19.35
C LEU A 206 -2.24 -25.59 -19.40
N ILE A 207 -1.46 -24.81 -20.14
CA ILE A 207 -0.03 -25.12 -20.29
C ILE A 207 0.71 -24.46 -19.14
N GLU A 208 1.30 -25.31 -18.31
CA GLU A 208 2.31 -25.01 -17.29
C GLU A 208 1.78 -24.37 -15.99
N THR A 209 1.95 -25.09 -14.88
CA THR A 209 1.53 -24.70 -13.52
C THR A 209 2.08 -23.32 -13.19
N GLY A 210 1.18 -22.38 -12.87
CA GLY A 210 1.58 -21.00 -12.70
C GLY A 210 2.62 -20.80 -11.61
N ASN A 211 3.63 -19.97 -11.86
CA ASN A 211 4.64 -19.64 -10.87
C ASN A 211 4.03 -18.74 -9.80
N ILE A 212 4.09 -19.20 -8.54
CA ILE A 212 3.49 -18.51 -7.41
C ILE A 212 4.58 -17.82 -6.59
N LEU A 213 4.34 -16.56 -6.27
CA LEU A 213 5.14 -15.77 -5.34
C LEU A 213 4.24 -14.94 -4.42
N THR A 214 4.82 -14.37 -3.37
CA THR A 214 4.12 -13.43 -2.48
C THR A 214 4.75 -12.05 -2.63
N ILE A 215 3.95 -11.03 -2.97
CA ILE A 215 4.35 -9.62 -2.99
C ILE A 215 3.43 -8.84 -2.06
N ASN A 216 3.96 -8.12 -1.07
CA ASN A 216 3.18 -7.32 -0.11
C ASN A 216 2.00 -8.09 0.53
N ASN A 217 2.22 -9.34 0.94
CA ASN A 217 1.20 -10.26 1.49
C ASN A 217 0.10 -10.69 0.51
N THR A 218 0.22 -10.38 -0.78
CA THR A 218 -0.66 -10.89 -1.84
C THR A 218 0.05 -12.04 -2.58
N PHE A 219 -0.61 -13.18 -2.70
CA PHE A 219 -0.16 -14.28 -3.55
C PHE A 219 -0.36 -13.89 -5.01
N ILE A 220 0.62 -14.11 -5.86
CA ILE A 220 0.56 -13.84 -7.29
C ILE A 220 0.93 -15.10 -8.02
N MET A 221 0.09 -15.54 -8.95
CA MET A 221 0.32 -16.66 -9.84
C MET A 221 0.38 -16.14 -11.28
N ALA A 222 1.51 -16.34 -11.95
CA ALA A 222 1.62 -16.15 -13.39
C ALA A 222 1.42 -17.49 -14.08
N TYR A 223 0.48 -17.61 -15.00
CA TYR A 223 0.10 -18.86 -15.67
C TYR A 223 -0.02 -18.66 -17.17
N SER A 224 -0.03 -19.75 -17.93
CA SER A 224 -0.16 -19.71 -19.39
C SER A 224 -1.27 -20.61 -19.91
N VAL A 225 -1.80 -20.26 -21.08
CA VAL A 225 -2.87 -20.99 -21.77
C VAL A 225 -2.63 -20.97 -23.28
N GLY A 226 -2.91 -22.05 -23.98
CA GLY A 226 -2.78 -22.10 -25.43
C GLY A 226 -2.39 -23.48 -25.97
N ALA A 227 -2.04 -23.56 -27.25
CA ALA A 227 -1.52 -24.77 -27.86
C ALA A 227 0.01 -24.75 -27.86
N PHE A 228 0.64 -25.79 -27.30
CA PHE A 228 2.09 -25.86 -27.02
C PHE A 228 2.97 -25.68 -28.27
N PHE A 229 2.47 -26.09 -29.43
CA PHE A 229 3.18 -26.05 -30.70
C PHE A 229 2.77 -24.90 -31.60
N ASN A 230 1.82 -24.04 -31.20
CA ASN A 230 1.27 -22.99 -32.07
C ASN A 230 1.48 -21.58 -31.50
N THR A 231 1.42 -20.57 -32.37
CA THR A 231 1.53 -19.14 -32.07
C THR A 231 0.36 -18.56 -31.26
N SER A 232 -0.63 -19.37 -30.89
CA SER A 232 -1.82 -18.97 -30.12
C SER A 232 -1.60 -18.98 -28.60
N TYR A 233 -0.37 -18.80 -28.13
CA TYR A 233 -0.06 -18.82 -26.69
C TYR A 233 -0.48 -17.51 -26.00
N LYS A 234 -1.04 -17.60 -24.79
CA LYS A 234 -1.37 -16.45 -23.95
C LYS A 234 -0.90 -16.63 -22.52
N LEU A 235 -0.71 -15.50 -21.87
CA LEU A 235 -0.32 -15.37 -20.48
C LEU A 235 -1.48 -14.81 -19.66
N GLY A 236 -1.65 -15.29 -18.44
CA GLY A 236 -2.41 -14.60 -17.41
C GLY A 236 -1.59 -14.37 -16.14
N ILE A 237 -1.95 -13.31 -15.41
CA ILE A 237 -1.46 -13.06 -14.05
C ILE A 237 -2.69 -12.97 -13.14
N ALA A 238 -2.57 -13.58 -11.98
CA ALA A 238 -3.65 -13.87 -11.07
C ALA A 238 -3.18 -13.52 -9.64
N TYR A 239 -4.01 -12.93 -8.76
CA TYR A 239 -3.52 -12.52 -7.42
C TYR A 239 -4.54 -12.67 -6.28
N SER A 240 -4.16 -13.28 -5.16
CA SER A 240 -5.08 -13.64 -4.07
C SER A 240 -4.57 -13.16 -2.72
N ASP A 241 -5.49 -12.81 -1.83
CA ASP A 241 -5.17 -12.52 -0.42
C ASP A 241 -4.94 -13.81 0.39
N THR A 242 -5.44 -14.96 -0.10
CA THR A 242 -5.24 -16.29 0.49
C THR A 242 -4.61 -17.28 -0.50
N PHE A 243 -3.81 -18.22 -0.01
CA PHE A 243 -3.21 -19.25 -0.86
C PHE A 243 -4.22 -20.35 -1.24
N LEU A 244 -4.97 -20.85 -0.24
CA LEU A 244 -5.97 -21.91 -0.37
C LEU A 244 -7.39 -21.30 -0.36
N GLY A 245 -8.23 -21.67 -1.32
CA GLY A 245 -9.61 -21.22 -1.48
C GLY A 245 -10.03 -21.11 -2.95
N PRO A 246 -11.33 -21.11 -3.27
CA PRO A 246 -11.78 -20.98 -4.66
C PRO A 246 -11.43 -19.60 -5.23
N TYR A 247 -10.82 -19.54 -6.41
CA TYR A 247 -10.50 -18.28 -7.08
C TYR A 247 -11.70 -17.73 -7.88
N ARG A 248 -11.95 -16.42 -7.79
CA ARG A 248 -13.03 -15.74 -8.53
C ARG A 248 -12.71 -15.60 -10.03
N LYS A 249 -13.44 -16.34 -10.86
CA LYS A 249 -13.38 -16.22 -12.33
C LYS A 249 -14.01 -14.89 -12.79
N VAL A 250 -13.36 -14.17 -13.70
CA VAL A 250 -13.95 -12.99 -14.34
C VAL A 250 -14.22 -13.30 -15.81
N TYR A 251 -15.44 -12.97 -16.26
CA TYR A 251 -15.92 -13.29 -17.59
C TYR A 251 -15.94 -12.02 -18.44
N LYS A 252 -15.23 -12.02 -19.58
CA LYS A 252 -15.28 -10.90 -20.53
C LYS A 252 -15.75 -11.38 -21.89
N LYS A 253 -16.52 -10.55 -22.61
CA LYS A 253 -16.83 -10.80 -24.03
C LYS A 253 -15.50 -10.80 -24.80
N ASN A 254 -15.38 -11.65 -25.83
CA ASN A 254 -14.22 -11.70 -26.72
C ASN A 254 -14.46 -10.80 -27.95
N PRO A 255 -14.13 -9.49 -27.89
CA PRO A 255 -14.39 -8.57 -29.01
C PRO A 255 -13.61 -8.93 -30.27
N ASP A 256 -12.44 -9.56 -30.14
CA ASP A 256 -11.45 -9.69 -31.22
C ASP A 256 -11.35 -11.11 -31.80
N GLN A 257 -12.23 -12.05 -31.38
CA GLN A 257 -12.25 -13.45 -31.86
C GLN A 257 -10.90 -14.16 -31.82
N ILE A 258 -10.08 -13.85 -30.82
CA ILE A 258 -8.65 -14.22 -30.82
C ILE A 258 -8.45 -15.75 -30.86
N TRP A 259 -9.42 -16.53 -30.39
CA TRP A 259 -9.41 -18.00 -30.38
C TRP A 259 -10.28 -18.66 -31.46
N GLY A 260 -10.79 -17.89 -32.43
CA GLY A 260 -11.61 -18.41 -33.54
C GLY A 260 -13.07 -18.73 -33.18
N THR A 261 -13.54 -18.40 -31.97
CA THR A 261 -14.94 -18.57 -31.57
C THR A 261 -15.82 -17.37 -31.95
N SER A 262 -17.15 -17.56 -32.03
CA SER A 262 -18.09 -16.47 -32.38
C SER A 262 -18.01 -15.30 -31.39
N LYS A 263 -18.22 -14.07 -31.88
CA LYS A 263 -18.20 -12.81 -31.09
C LYS A 263 -19.17 -12.77 -29.90
N GLU A 264 -20.10 -13.71 -29.82
CA GLU A 264 -21.14 -13.76 -28.78
C GLU A 264 -20.77 -14.63 -27.58
N LYS A 265 -19.74 -15.48 -27.67
CA LYS A 265 -19.31 -16.31 -26.53
C LYS A 265 -18.40 -15.54 -25.57
N LYS A 266 -18.64 -15.69 -24.27
CA LYS A 266 -17.80 -15.14 -23.19
C LYS A 266 -16.56 -16.03 -22.98
N GLU A 267 -15.45 -15.43 -22.59
CA GLU A 267 -14.21 -16.14 -22.24
C GLU A 267 -13.90 -16.04 -20.74
N VAL A 268 -13.30 -17.09 -20.19
CA VAL A 268 -12.80 -17.11 -18.82
C VAL A 268 -11.45 -16.44 -18.78
N TRP A 269 -11.35 -15.35 -18.02
CA TRP A 269 -10.09 -14.75 -17.65
C TRP A 269 -9.87 -15.13 -16.18
N TYR A 270 -8.91 -16.00 -15.90
CA TYR A 270 -8.62 -16.36 -14.51
C TYR A 270 -7.92 -15.19 -13.84
N LEU A 271 -8.67 -14.49 -13.01
CA LEU A 271 -8.11 -13.66 -11.96
C LEU A 271 -8.18 -14.55 -10.70
N LEU A 272 -7.09 -14.75 -9.97
CA LEU A 272 -7.32 -14.93 -8.52
C LEU A 272 -7.71 -13.53 -8.06
N GLN A 273 -8.71 -13.42 -7.19
CA GLN A 273 -8.97 -12.22 -6.41
C GLN A 273 -9.89 -12.56 -5.24
N GLY A 274 -9.69 -11.86 -4.11
CA GLY A 274 -10.73 -11.59 -3.14
C GLY A 274 -11.88 -10.74 -3.73
N ASP A 275 -12.93 -10.53 -2.94
CA ASP A 275 -14.33 -10.35 -3.38
C ASP A 275 -14.75 -9.14 -4.27
N GLN A 276 -13.84 -8.39 -4.91
CA GLN A 276 -14.22 -7.19 -5.70
C GLN A 276 -14.10 -7.36 -7.23
N GLU A 277 -15.05 -6.75 -7.96
CA GLU A 277 -15.04 -6.56 -9.41
C GLU A 277 -14.34 -5.23 -9.72
N VAL A 278 -13.44 -5.15 -10.71
CA VAL A 278 -12.72 -3.90 -11.05
C VAL A 278 -12.74 -3.67 -12.55
N GLU A 279 -13.00 -2.44 -12.96
CA GLU A 279 -13.02 -1.99 -14.35
C GLU A 279 -11.61 -1.58 -14.83
N GLY A 280 -11.13 -2.15 -15.95
CA GLY A 280 -9.84 -1.81 -16.56
C GLY A 280 -9.08 -3.01 -17.15
N TRP A 281 -8.12 -2.76 -18.06
CA TRP A 281 -7.21 -3.80 -18.57
C TRP A 281 -6.23 -4.16 -17.45
N ARG A 282 -6.35 -5.40 -16.96
CA ARG A 282 -5.32 -6.03 -16.13
C ARG A 282 -4.48 -6.86 -17.08
N TYR A 283 -3.18 -6.60 -17.08
CA TYR A 283 -2.23 -7.05 -18.10
C TYR A 283 -2.48 -8.48 -18.60
N VAL A 284 -2.87 -8.56 -19.87
CA VAL A 284 -2.58 -9.66 -20.78
C VAL A 284 -1.89 -8.95 -21.92
N GLY A 285 -0.63 -9.27 -22.19
CA GLY A 285 0.01 -8.74 -23.39
C GLY A 285 -0.85 -9.10 -24.60
N ASP A 286 -1.09 -8.15 -25.49
CA ASP A 286 -2.01 -8.28 -26.64
C ASP A 286 -1.60 -9.46 -27.56
N LYS A 287 -0.33 -9.88 -27.45
CA LYS A 287 0.25 -11.03 -28.13
C LYS A 287 1.52 -11.50 -27.40
N VAL A 288 1.64 -12.80 -27.11
CA VAL A 288 2.92 -13.42 -26.71
C VAL A 288 3.34 -14.32 -27.87
N TRP A 289 4.52 -14.08 -28.44
CA TRP A 289 4.96 -14.71 -29.68
C TRP A 289 5.72 -16.03 -29.48
N ALA A 290 5.71 -16.59 -28.27
CA ALA A 290 6.37 -17.85 -27.96
C ALA A 290 5.79 -18.57 -26.71
N PRO A 291 5.68 -19.91 -26.71
CA PRO A 291 5.27 -20.70 -25.54
C PRO A 291 6.38 -20.79 -24.48
N GLY A 292 5.99 -20.87 -23.20
CA GLY A 292 6.90 -21.11 -22.07
C GLY A 292 6.31 -20.74 -20.70
N VAL A 293 7.05 -21.09 -19.64
CA VAL A 293 6.61 -20.93 -18.23
C VAL A 293 6.93 -19.51 -17.75
N PRO A 294 5.94 -18.69 -17.38
CA PRO A 294 6.15 -17.30 -16.97
C PRO A 294 6.48 -17.17 -15.48
N THR A 295 7.54 -16.44 -15.12
CA THR A 295 7.91 -16.12 -13.72
C THR A 295 7.98 -14.62 -13.51
N VAL A 296 7.34 -14.10 -12.45
CA VAL A 296 7.54 -12.70 -12.03
C VAL A 296 8.79 -12.64 -11.14
N ALA A 297 9.73 -11.77 -11.50
CA ALA A 297 10.95 -11.50 -10.74
C ALA A 297 11.08 -10.00 -10.46
N ARG A 298 11.72 -9.63 -9.35
CA ARG A 298 12.00 -8.23 -9.04
C ARG A 298 13.33 -7.82 -9.67
N ILE A 299 13.38 -6.61 -10.22
CA ILE A 299 14.61 -5.95 -10.66
C ILE A 299 14.75 -4.65 -9.86
N GLY A 300 15.75 -4.59 -8.99
CA GLY A 300 16.01 -3.41 -8.16
C GLY A 300 14.96 -3.22 -7.07
N LYS A 301 14.83 -1.97 -6.58
CA LYS A 301 13.98 -1.67 -5.41
C LYS A 301 12.49 -1.66 -5.74
N ASP A 302 12.08 -1.22 -6.93
CA ASP A 302 10.67 -1.02 -7.25
C ASP A 302 10.25 -1.61 -8.61
N GLY A 303 11.21 -2.17 -9.38
CA GLY A 303 10.95 -2.77 -10.67
C GLY A 303 10.58 -4.25 -10.55
N TRP A 304 9.67 -4.68 -11.42
CA TRP A 304 9.34 -6.09 -11.62
C TRP A 304 9.50 -6.41 -13.11
N VAL A 305 9.85 -7.66 -13.42
CA VAL A 305 9.91 -8.18 -14.79
C VAL A 305 9.20 -9.51 -14.86
N LEU A 306 8.76 -9.85 -16.06
CA LEU A 306 8.27 -11.18 -16.38
C LEU A 306 9.30 -11.91 -17.22
N MET A 307 9.67 -13.08 -16.72
CA MET A 307 10.65 -13.96 -17.31
C MET A 307 9.97 -15.14 -17.97
N PHE A 308 10.50 -15.59 -19.11
CA PHE A 308 10.01 -16.76 -19.82
C PHE A 308 11.13 -17.77 -20.04
N ALA A 309 10.86 -19.02 -19.67
CA ALA A 309 11.61 -20.16 -20.18
C ALA A 309 10.92 -20.66 -21.46
N GLY A 310 11.17 -20.02 -22.60
CA GLY A 310 10.41 -20.22 -23.84
C GLY A 310 11.24 -20.16 -25.13
N TYR A 311 10.66 -19.62 -26.20
CA TYR A 311 11.39 -19.28 -27.44
C TYR A 311 11.56 -17.77 -27.55
N ASP A 312 12.67 -17.30 -28.08
CA ASP A 312 12.83 -15.87 -28.42
C ASP A 312 11.90 -15.53 -29.59
N PRO A 313 10.94 -14.59 -29.45
CA PRO A 313 10.05 -14.17 -30.53
C PRO A 313 10.73 -13.81 -31.85
N ASP A 314 11.95 -13.28 -31.78
CA ASP A 314 12.70 -12.82 -32.95
C ASP A 314 13.47 -13.96 -33.66
N ASP A 315 13.58 -15.14 -33.04
CA ASP A 315 14.38 -16.29 -33.50
C ASP A 315 13.70 -17.65 -33.15
N ALA A 316 12.36 -17.73 -33.29
CA ALA A 316 11.59 -18.95 -33.03
C ALA A 316 11.19 -19.64 -34.36
N PRO A 317 12.02 -20.54 -34.93
CA PRO A 317 11.68 -21.19 -36.17
C PRO A 317 10.46 -22.09 -36.00
N VAL A 318 9.60 -22.05 -37.02
CA VAL A 318 8.47 -22.96 -37.18
C VAL A 318 8.78 -23.98 -38.28
N ASP A 319 8.27 -25.19 -38.14
CA ASP A 319 8.31 -26.21 -39.20
C ASP A 319 7.33 -25.88 -40.34
N GLU A 320 7.28 -26.73 -41.37
CA GLU A 320 6.40 -26.56 -42.53
C GLU A 320 4.90 -26.54 -42.17
N LYS A 321 4.53 -27.00 -40.97
CA LYS A 321 3.16 -26.99 -40.43
C LYS A 321 2.89 -25.77 -39.54
N GLY A 322 3.86 -24.86 -39.40
CA GLY A 322 3.78 -23.69 -38.53
C GLY A 322 4.02 -24.02 -37.06
N HIS A 323 4.59 -25.18 -36.73
CA HIS A 323 4.86 -25.57 -35.34
C HIS A 323 6.26 -25.18 -34.88
N PHE A 324 6.39 -24.71 -33.64
CA PHE A 324 7.71 -24.38 -33.08
C PHE A 324 8.66 -25.58 -33.04
N VAL A 325 9.89 -25.37 -33.50
CA VAL A 325 10.94 -26.40 -33.54
C VAL A 325 11.59 -26.56 -32.15
N GLY A 326 11.22 -27.63 -31.45
CA GLY A 326 11.52 -27.91 -30.03
C GLY A 326 12.94 -27.66 -29.52
N HIS A 327 13.97 -27.93 -30.34
CA HIS A 327 15.37 -27.84 -29.93
C HIS A 327 15.95 -26.42 -29.95
N ASN A 328 15.18 -25.40 -30.39
CA ASN A 328 15.62 -24.01 -30.45
C ASN A 328 15.11 -23.12 -29.30
N ARG A 329 14.56 -23.71 -28.24
CA ARG A 329 14.12 -22.97 -27.03
C ARG A 329 15.28 -22.23 -26.37
N ARG A 330 15.06 -20.96 -26.02
CA ARG A 330 16.00 -20.11 -25.29
C ARG A 330 15.23 -19.17 -24.35
N PRO A 331 15.69 -18.98 -23.09
CA PRO A 331 15.07 -18.01 -22.19
C PRO A 331 15.08 -16.59 -22.79
N TYR A 332 13.97 -15.87 -22.63
CA TYR A 332 13.85 -14.45 -23.02
C TYR A 332 13.09 -13.68 -21.93
N PHE A 333 13.25 -12.35 -21.93
CA PHE A 333 12.79 -11.48 -20.85
C PHE A 333 11.93 -10.36 -21.42
N ILE A 334 10.84 -10.03 -20.73
CA ILE A 334 10.02 -8.86 -21.04
C ILE A 334 9.94 -7.98 -19.80
N ASP A 335 10.32 -6.72 -19.95
CA ASP A 335 10.09 -5.71 -18.92
C ASP A 335 8.59 -5.44 -18.80
N LEU A 336 8.02 -5.73 -17.62
CA LEU A 336 6.61 -5.50 -17.34
C LEU A 336 6.46 -4.67 -16.07
N ASN A 337 5.77 -3.53 -16.18
CA ASN A 337 5.36 -2.76 -15.01
C ASN A 337 4.20 -3.47 -14.29
N VAL A 338 4.52 -4.27 -13.26
CA VAL A 338 3.51 -4.97 -12.45
C VAL A 338 3.08 -4.09 -11.28
N ASN A 339 1.85 -3.58 -11.34
CA ASN A 339 1.20 -2.87 -10.22
C ASN A 339 0.39 -3.85 -9.36
N VAL A 340 0.88 -4.19 -8.17
CA VAL A 340 0.15 -5.02 -7.20
C VAL A 340 -0.78 -4.14 -6.36
N PRO A 341 -2.11 -4.31 -6.41
CA PRO A 341 -3.03 -3.49 -5.63
C PRO A 341 -2.80 -3.69 -4.13
N ARG A 342 -2.52 -2.61 -3.39
CA ARG A 342 -2.61 -2.62 -1.92
C ARG A 342 -3.99 -2.11 -1.54
N GLY A 343 -4.94 -3.00 -1.26
CA GLY A 343 -6.35 -2.61 -1.12
C GLY A 343 -6.94 -2.90 0.26
N VAL A 344 -6.94 -1.89 1.13
CA VAL A 344 -7.88 -1.79 2.25
C VAL A 344 -9.25 -1.34 1.70
N LYS A 345 -10.36 -1.98 2.12
CA LYS A 345 -11.65 -2.03 1.39
C LYS A 345 -12.77 -1.16 1.99
N VAL A 346 -13.75 -0.81 1.14
CA VAL A 346 -15.10 -0.37 1.57
C VAL A 346 -15.95 -1.63 1.77
N LEU A 347 -16.50 -1.81 2.97
CA LEU A 347 -17.23 -3.00 3.38
C LEU A 347 -18.74 -2.86 3.14
N LYS A 348 -19.30 -1.65 3.33
CA LYS A 348 -20.72 -1.38 3.12
C LYS A 348 -20.95 0.09 2.79
N VAL A 349 -21.91 0.36 1.90
CA VAL A 349 -22.42 1.70 1.60
C VAL A 349 -23.91 1.74 1.92
N ASP A 350 -24.32 2.64 2.82
CA ASP A 350 -25.72 2.89 3.15
C ASP A 350 -26.10 4.30 2.66
N LYS A 351 -26.73 4.38 1.48
CA LYS A 351 -27.13 5.66 0.87
C LYS A 351 -28.25 6.35 1.64
N ALA A 352 -29.13 5.59 2.31
CA ALA A 352 -30.24 6.15 3.06
C ALA A 352 -29.74 6.83 4.34
N LYS A 353 -28.80 6.20 5.04
CA LYS A 353 -28.14 6.77 6.23
C LYS A 353 -26.97 7.69 5.91
N LYS A 354 -26.52 7.71 4.64
CA LYS A 354 -25.32 8.41 4.16
C LYS A 354 -24.08 8.00 4.97
N THR A 355 -23.86 6.70 5.14
CA THR A 355 -22.71 6.16 5.88
C THR A 355 -21.96 5.11 5.06
N LEU A 356 -20.64 5.06 5.20
CA LEU A 356 -19.80 3.98 4.69
C LEU A 356 -19.15 3.24 5.86
N LEU A 357 -19.23 1.91 5.86
CA LEU A 357 -18.41 1.05 6.69
C LEU A 357 -17.17 0.67 5.89
N VAL A 358 -15.99 0.94 6.43
CA VAL A 358 -14.69 0.76 5.75
C VAL A 358 -13.68 0.13 6.68
N GLU A 359 -12.67 -0.51 6.13
CA GLU A 359 -11.52 -0.96 6.90
C GLU A 359 -10.61 0.23 7.28
N GLY A 360 -9.99 0.16 8.47
CA GLY A 360 -9.34 1.30 9.11
C GLY A 360 -8.12 1.89 8.36
N GLY A 361 -7.49 1.10 7.50
CA GLY A 361 -6.34 1.51 6.70
C GLY A 361 -6.70 2.25 5.40
N ILE A 362 -7.98 2.41 5.02
CA ILE A 362 -8.36 3.06 3.77
C ILE A 362 -7.87 4.52 3.76
N ARG A 363 -7.29 4.97 2.64
CA ARG A 363 -6.85 6.37 2.49
C ARG A 363 -8.05 7.28 2.29
N LEU A 364 -8.01 8.50 2.82
CA LEU A 364 -9.09 9.49 2.67
C LEU A 364 -9.40 9.79 1.19
N ARG A 365 -8.37 9.80 0.33
CA ARG A 365 -8.54 9.87 -1.13
C ARG A 365 -9.47 8.78 -1.65
N ARG A 366 -9.09 7.52 -1.38
CA ARG A 366 -9.81 6.34 -1.86
C ARG A 366 -11.22 6.29 -1.27
N LEU A 367 -11.38 6.66 0.00
CA LEU A 367 -12.68 6.76 0.67
C LEU A 367 -13.62 7.71 -0.09
N ASN A 368 -13.16 8.91 -0.45
CA ASN A 368 -13.96 9.86 -1.21
C ASN A 368 -14.21 9.41 -2.65
N ASP A 369 -13.21 8.82 -3.31
CA ASP A 369 -13.38 8.30 -4.69
C ASP A 369 -14.47 7.20 -4.74
N GLU A 370 -14.53 6.34 -3.73
CA GLU A 370 -15.56 5.31 -3.59
C GLU A 370 -16.92 5.90 -3.17
N ALA A 371 -16.94 6.85 -2.23
CA ALA A 371 -18.17 7.54 -1.84
C ALA A 371 -18.81 8.28 -3.03
N ASN A 372 -18.00 8.94 -3.87
CA ASN A 372 -18.48 9.72 -5.01
C ASN A 372 -19.20 8.85 -6.05
N GLN A 373 -18.77 7.60 -6.25
CA GLN A 373 -19.47 6.63 -7.12
C GLN A 373 -20.91 6.35 -6.65
N HIS A 374 -21.19 6.63 -5.38
CA HIS A 374 -22.50 6.47 -4.76
C HIS A 374 -23.25 7.79 -4.55
N GLY A 375 -22.74 8.90 -5.09
CA GLY A 375 -23.33 10.24 -4.91
C GLY A 375 -23.09 10.81 -3.52
N LEU A 376 -22.06 10.35 -2.82
CA LEU A 376 -21.70 10.79 -1.47
C LEU A 376 -20.27 11.38 -1.45
N THR A 377 -19.97 12.23 -0.47
CA THR A 377 -18.62 12.74 -0.23
C THR A 377 -18.41 13.00 1.27
N MET A 378 -17.15 13.09 1.71
CA MET A 378 -16.87 13.53 3.07
C MET A 378 -17.31 14.97 3.27
N ARG A 379 -17.85 15.28 4.45
CA ARG A 379 -18.32 16.63 4.79
C ARG A 379 -17.18 17.63 4.94
N ASN A 380 -16.02 17.18 5.43
CA ASN A 380 -14.87 18.02 5.73
C ASN A 380 -13.58 17.20 5.56
N LEU A 381 -12.49 17.87 5.19
CA LEU A 381 -11.18 17.26 4.95
C LEU A 381 -10.06 18.19 5.41
N GLY A 382 -8.94 17.58 5.81
CA GLY A 382 -7.67 18.28 5.97
C GLY A 382 -7.06 18.68 4.62
N SER A 383 -5.89 19.33 4.65
CA SER A 383 -5.22 19.81 3.44
C SER A 383 -4.60 18.67 2.59
N ILE A 384 -4.50 17.45 3.14
CA ILE A 384 -4.03 16.24 2.46
C ILE A 384 -4.99 15.08 2.70
N ASP A 385 -5.03 14.13 1.78
CA ASP A 385 -5.90 12.95 1.87
C ASP A 385 -5.19 11.61 1.62
N GLU A 386 -3.86 11.63 1.64
CA GLU A 386 -3.02 10.42 1.62
C GLU A 386 -2.93 9.74 3.00
N GLN A 387 -3.55 10.31 4.04
CA GLN A 387 -3.66 9.69 5.37
C GLN A 387 -4.67 8.55 5.35
N SER A 388 -4.46 7.52 6.19
CA SER A 388 -5.53 6.54 6.46
C SER A 388 -6.64 7.18 7.29
N ILE A 389 -7.87 6.67 7.19
CA ILE A 389 -9.00 7.18 7.98
C ILE A 389 -8.71 7.05 9.49
N VAL A 390 -8.14 5.93 9.93
CA VAL A 390 -7.77 5.72 11.34
C VAL A 390 -6.67 6.67 11.78
N GLY A 391 -5.64 6.89 10.95
CA GLY A 391 -4.58 7.84 11.27
C GLY A 391 -5.10 9.28 11.39
N ALA A 392 -6.04 9.66 10.52
CA ALA A 392 -6.65 10.98 10.54
C ALA A 392 -7.50 11.21 11.81
N ILE A 393 -8.42 10.30 12.14
CA ILE A 393 -9.27 10.45 13.33
C ILE A 393 -8.43 10.35 14.63
N SER A 394 -7.49 9.39 14.69
CA SER A 394 -6.71 9.14 15.90
C SER A 394 -5.82 10.30 16.33
N THR A 395 -5.55 11.25 15.43
CA THR A 395 -4.69 12.41 15.67
C THR A 395 -5.46 13.73 15.68
N ALA A 396 -6.80 13.68 15.85
CA ALA A 396 -7.69 14.85 15.88
C ALA A 396 -7.62 15.71 14.61
N THR A 397 -7.49 15.07 13.44
CA THR A 397 -7.46 15.80 12.15
C THR A 397 -8.75 16.60 11.96
N HIS A 398 -8.61 17.82 11.44
CA HIS A 398 -9.70 18.74 11.17
C HIS A 398 -9.51 19.44 9.81
N GLY A 399 -10.62 19.94 9.25
CA GLY A 399 -10.61 20.85 8.11
C GLY A 399 -10.59 22.32 8.52
N SER A 400 -11.25 23.19 7.74
CA SER A 400 -11.31 24.62 8.05
C SER A 400 -12.70 25.20 7.80
N SER A 401 -13.56 25.14 8.81
CA SER A 401 -14.96 25.56 8.75
C SER A 401 -15.54 25.80 10.14
N LEU A 402 -16.33 26.87 10.33
CA LEU A 402 -17.13 27.05 11.54
C LEU A 402 -18.42 26.22 11.56
N ARG A 403 -18.72 25.46 10.50
CA ARG A 403 -19.87 24.55 10.46
C ARG A 403 -19.49 23.11 10.78
N HIS A 404 -18.18 22.80 10.81
CA HIS A 404 -17.67 21.43 10.93
C HIS A 404 -16.63 21.31 12.05
N GLY A 405 -16.71 20.22 12.79
CA GLY A 405 -15.77 19.85 13.84
C GLY A 405 -14.56 19.07 13.33
N LEU A 406 -14.07 18.16 14.19
CA LEU A 406 -13.00 17.20 13.86
C LEU A 406 -13.52 16.14 12.88
N LEU A 407 -12.62 15.49 12.13
CA LEU A 407 -13.00 14.34 11.29
C LEU A 407 -13.59 13.19 12.13
N SER A 408 -13.14 13.04 13.38
CA SER A 408 -13.68 12.05 14.31
C SER A 408 -15.17 12.26 14.62
N ASP A 409 -15.71 13.47 14.45
CA ASP A 409 -17.11 13.76 14.75
C ASP A 409 -18.08 13.08 13.78
N SER A 410 -17.60 12.74 12.57
CA SER A 410 -18.32 11.97 11.56
C SER A 410 -18.24 10.45 11.78
N VAL A 411 -17.53 9.96 12.80
CA VAL A 411 -17.47 8.53 13.11
C VAL A 411 -18.75 8.11 13.85
N ARG A 412 -19.40 7.06 13.34
CA ARG A 412 -20.62 6.49 13.93
C ARG A 412 -20.35 5.24 14.75
N SER A 413 -19.42 4.40 14.31
CA SER A 413 -18.92 3.28 15.10
C SER A 413 -17.50 2.86 14.67
N LEU A 414 -16.80 2.18 15.56
CA LEU A 414 -15.46 1.63 15.34
C LEU A 414 -15.45 0.14 15.72
N ARG A 415 -14.58 -0.64 15.08
CA ARG A 415 -14.15 -1.97 15.58
C ARG A 415 -12.66 -1.93 15.87
N ILE A 416 -12.28 -2.32 17.07
CA ILE A 416 -10.91 -2.22 17.60
C ILE A 416 -10.47 -3.58 18.10
N VAL A 417 -9.29 -4.03 17.68
CA VAL A 417 -8.62 -5.21 18.23
C VAL A 417 -7.77 -4.76 19.41
N LEU A 418 -8.12 -5.23 20.61
CA LEU A 418 -7.44 -4.90 21.86
C LEU A 418 -6.20 -5.79 22.08
N ALA A 419 -5.42 -5.51 23.12
CA ALA A 419 -4.16 -6.22 23.37
C ALA A 419 -4.36 -7.72 23.66
N ASN A 420 -5.52 -8.08 24.22
CA ASN A 420 -5.91 -9.46 24.46
C ASN A 420 -6.41 -10.21 23.19
N GLY A 421 -6.37 -9.58 22.01
CA GLY A 421 -6.82 -10.14 20.74
C GLY A 421 -8.33 -10.05 20.48
N GLN A 422 -9.14 -9.54 21.41
CA GLN A 422 -10.57 -9.37 21.22
C GLN A 422 -10.87 -8.21 20.26
N ALA A 423 -11.75 -8.45 19.28
CA ALA A 423 -12.30 -7.40 18.42
C ALA A 423 -13.58 -6.84 19.05
N VAL A 424 -13.51 -5.62 19.58
CA VAL A 424 -14.63 -4.95 20.27
C VAL A 424 -15.21 -3.88 19.36
N ARG A 425 -16.54 -3.85 19.25
CA ARG A 425 -17.26 -2.74 18.60
C ARG A 425 -17.58 -1.66 19.63
N CYS A 426 -17.33 -0.40 19.31
CA CYS A 426 -17.72 0.74 20.13
C CYS A 426 -18.40 1.82 19.28
N SER A 427 -19.34 2.53 19.89
CA SER A 427 -20.18 3.57 19.29
C SER A 427 -20.72 4.50 20.38
N ARG A 428 -21.57 5.45 20.00
CA ARG A 428 -22.27 6.33 20.97
C ARG A 428 -23.13 5.56 21.97
N ASP A 429 -23.66 4.41 21.57
CA ASP A 429 -24.60 3.62 22.37
C ASP A 429 -23.99 2.32 22.94
N GLN A 430 -22.79 1.95 22.49
CA GLN A 430 -22.11 0.70 22.85
C GLN A 430 -20.66 0.96 23.23
N ASN A 431 -20.21 0.50 24.41
CA ASN A 431 -18.83 0.69 24.88
C ASN A 431 -18.39 2.17 24.80
N GLN A 432 -19.22 3.07 25.34
CA GLN A 432 -19.13 4.52 25.12
C GLN A 432 -17.80 5.13 25.57
N GLU A 433 -17.26 4.63 26.68
CA GLU A 433 -15.97 5.09 27.23
C GLU A 433 -14.81 4.74 26.28
N LEU A 434 -14.81 3.50 25.75
CA LEU A 434 -13.88 3.07 24.71
C LEU A 434 -14.08 3.88 23.42
N PHE A 435 -15.32 4.19 23.04
CA PHE A 435 -15.60 5.01 21.87
C PHE A 435 -15.02 6.42 22.01
N LYS A 436 -15.28 7.13 23.12
CA LYS A 436 -14.72 8.46 23.42
C LYS A 436 -13.19 8.46 23.39
N ALA A 437 -12.55 7.41 23.93
CA ALA A 437 -11.10 7.29 23.90
C ALA A 437 -10.59 7.02 22.47
N ALA A 438 -11.29 6.19 21.70
CA ALA A 438 -10.86 5.76 20.37
C ALA A 438 -11.03 6.80 19.26
N LEU A 439 -11.96 7.75 19.41
CA LEU A 439 -12.12 8.86 18.48
C LEU A 439 -10.85 9.69 18.32
N VAL A 440 -9.99 9.76 19.35
CA VAL A 440 -8.62 10.29 19.31
C VAL A 440 -7.71 9.31 20.08
N SER A 441 -7.42 8.17 19.45
CA SER A 441 -6.74 7.05 20.10
C SER A 441 -5.21 7.16 20.17
N LEU A 442 -4.60 7.98 19.31
CA LEU A 442 -3.15 8.05 19.10
C LEU A 442 -2.48 6.69 18.79
N GLY A 443 -3.25 5.64 18.49
CA GLY A 443 -2.75 4.28 18.28
C GLY A 443 -2.49 3.49 19.56
N ALA A 444 -2.83 4.02 20.74
CA ALA A 444 -2.43 3.48 22.04
C ALA A 444 -3.44 2.52 22.69
N LEU A 445 -4.65 2.38 22.13
CA LEU A 445 -5.73 1.56 22.71
C LEU A 445 -5.81 0.16 22.10
N GLY A 446 -5.24 -0.02 20.91
CA GLY A 446 -5.50 -1.15 20.03
C GLY A 446 -5.52 -0.77 18.57
N ILE A 447 -5.72 -1.77 17.71
CA ILE A 447 -5.73 -1.61 16.26
C ILE A 447 -7.17 -1.41 15.81
N VAL A 448 -7.51 -0.19 15.37
CA VAL A 448 -8.81 0.09 14.76
C VAL A 448 -8.86 -0.54 13.36
N VAL A 449 -9.70 -1.55 13.19
CA VAL A 449 -9.80 -2.35 11.97
C VAL A 449 -10.99 -1.97 11.09
N GLU A 450 -12.06 -1.40 11.66
CA GLU A 450 -13.21 -0.91 10.89
C GLU A 450 -13.70 0.45 11.42
N VAL A 451 -14.20 1.28 10.51
CA VAL A 451 -14.78 2.60 10.78
C VAL A 451 -16.09 2.73 10.02
N GLU A 452 -17.19 3.01 10.70
CA GLU A 452 -18.43 3.47 10.08
C GLU A 452 -18.43 5.00 10.08
N PHE A 453 -18.35 5.60 8.91
CA PHE A 453 -18.13 7.04 8.72
C PHE A 453 -19.32 7.68 8.00
N GLU A 454 -19.77 8.81 8.53
CA GLU A 454 -20.85 9.62 7.96
C GLU A 454 -20.35 10.47 6.79
N MET A 455 -21.18 10.52 5.76
CA MET A 455 -20.98 11.29 4.54
C MET A 455 -22.09 12.34 4.37
N ILE A 456 -21.93 13.15 3.34
CA ILE A 456 -22.97 14.03 2.81
C ILE A 456 -23.20 13.71 1.33
N ASP A 457 -24.22 14.30 0.72
CA ASP A 457 -24.39 14.20 -0.73
C ASP A 457 -23.19 14.83 -1.43
N ALA A 458 -22.73 14.18 -2.51
CA ALA A 458 -21.67 14.70 -3.34
C ALA A 458 -22.05 16.07 -3.89
N CYS A 459 -21.15 17.03 -3.76
CA CYS A 459 -21.35 18.39 -4.22
C CYS A 459 -20.05 19.02 -4.72
N ASN A 460 -20.19 20.10 -5.48
CA ASN A 460 -19.10 20.98 -5.85
C ASN A 460 -19.01 22.14 -4.85
N ILE A 461 -17.84 22.75 -4.79
CA ILE A 461 -17.62 24.01 -4.08
C ILE A 461 -17.09 25.06 -5.04
N GLU A 462 -17.56 26.30 -4.89
CA GLU A 462 -16.93 27.46 -5.50
C GLU A 462 -16.02 28.12 -4.46
N TRP A 463 -14.72 28.15 -4.76
CA TRP A 463 -13.75 28.80 -3.91
C TRP A 463 -13.20 30.07 -4.53
N THR A 464 -12.85 31.00 -3.66
CA THR A 464 -12.20 32.28 -4.00
C THR A 464 -10.99 32.46 -3.11
N GLN A 465 -9.90 32.96 -3.68
CA GLN A 465 -8.68 33.25 -2.96
C GLN A 465 -8.24 34.69 -3.23
N THR A 466 -8.12 35.48 -2.18
CA THR A 466 -7.89 36.93 -2.25
C THR A 466 -6.74 37.36 -1.34
N LEU A 467 -5.85 38.22 -1.84
CA LEU A 467 -4.79 38.83 -1.05
C LEU A 467 -5.28 40.11 -0.36
N LEU A 468 -5.27 40.13 0.97
CA LEU A 468 -5.76 41.24 1.80
C LEU A 468 -4.69 41.78 2.78
N PRO A 469 -4.77 43.07 3.16
CA PRO A 469 -4.00 43.62 4.27
C PRO A 469 -4.30 42.93 5.61
N LEU A 470 -3.30 42.74 6.48
CA LEU A 470 -3.49 42.12 7.79
C LEU A 470 -4.48 42.89 8.69
N ASN A 471 -4.46 44.22 8.66
CA ASN A 471 -5.40 45.04 9.44
C ASN A 471 -6.86 44.82 9.01
N GLU A 472 -7.12 44.48 7.76
CA GLU A 472 -8.46 44.12 7.29
C GLU A 472 -8.91 42.77 7.83
N ILE A 473 -8.01 41.79 7.87
CA ILE A 473 -8.25 40.47 8.49
C ILE A 473 -8.62 40.65 9.97
N LEU A 474 -7.81 41.40 10.72
CA LEU A 474 -8.05 41.64 12.15
C LEU A 474 -9.36 42.40 12.37
N ARG A 475 -9.66 43.42 11.56
CA ARG A 475 -10.92 44.19 11.65
C ARG A 475 -12.17 43.35 11.36
N THR A 476 -12.06 42.35 10.48
CA THR A 476 -13.19 41.50 10.06
C THR A 476 -13.27 40.19 10.83
N TRP A 477 -12.33 39.93 11.75
CA TRP A 477 -12.15 38.67 12.47
C TRP A 477 -13.42 38.21 13.19
N ASP A 478 -13.96 39.03 14.09
CA ASP A 478 -15.15 38.68 14.90
C ASP A 478 -16.48 38.80 14.15
N ASN A 479 -16.46 39.36 12.93
CA ASN A 479 -17.67 39.74 12.21
C ASN A 479 -17.95 38.81 11.03
N THR A 480 -17.13 38.91 9.98
CA THR A 480 -17.46 38.35 8.66
C THR A 480 -16.45 37.35 8.13
N LEU A 481 -15.19 37.41 8.56
CA LEU A 481 -14.10 36.61 7.98
C LEU A 481 -14.43 35.11 7.96
N TRP A 482 -14.94 34.59 9.07
CA TRP A 482 -15.17 33.15 9.26
C TRP A 482 -16.59 32.69 8.94
N THR A 483 -17.52 33.63 8.76
CA THR A 483 -18.96 33.36 8.67
C THR A 483 -19.53 33.58 7.28
N GLN A 484 -18.82 34.31 6.41
CA GLN A 484 -19.27 34.62 5.04
C GLN A 484 -19.46 33.39 4.15
N LYS A 485 -18.63 32.35 4.33
CA LYS A 485 -18.70 31.10 3.56
C LYS A 485 -18.50 29.90 4.48
N GLU A 486 -18.96 28.73 4.05
CA GLU A 486 -18.84 27.49 4.82
C GLU A 486 -17.39 27.13 5.16
N TYR A 487 -16.45 27.30 4.23
CA TYR A 487 -15.03 27.01 4.45
C TYR A 487 -14.20 28.28 4.32
N THR A 488 -13.26 28.50 5.25
CA THR A 488 -12.35 29.65 5.23
C THR A 488 -10.98 29.25 5.76
N ARG A 489 -9.91 29.66 5.08
CA ARG A 489 -8.50 29.51 5.52
C ARG A 489 -7.77 30.82 5.30
N VAL A 490 -6.84 31.13 6.20
CA VAL A 490 -6.00 32.33 6.06
C VAL A 490 -4.53 31.93 6.11
N TRP A 491 -3.75 32.32 5.10
CA TRP A 491 -2.28 32.21 5.11
C TRP A 491 -1.69 33.57 5.40
N TRP A 492 -1.20 33.73 6.63
CA TRP A 492 -0.64 34.97 7.11
C TRP A 492 0.86 35.06 6.79
N MET A 493 1.25 36.21 6.25
CA MET A 493 2.63 36.55 5.88
C MET A 493 3.16 37.68 6.79
N PRO A 494 3.94 37.37 7.83
CA PRO A 494 4.32 38.33 8.88
C PRO A 494 5.07 39.56 8.36
N TYR A 495 6.04 39.39 7.45
CA TYR A 495 6.85 40.51 6.95
C TYR A 495 6.09 41.47 6.03
N MET A 496 5.14 40.93 5.26
CA MET A 496 4.37 41.72 4.31
C MET A 496 3.18 42.43 4.95
N LYS A 497 2.84 42.10 6.20
CA LYS A 497 1.60 42.53 6.89
C LYS A 497 0.36 42.32 6.00
N ARG A 498 0.31 41.16 5.34
CA ARG A 498 -0.76 40.72 4.44
C ARG A 498 -1.13 39.28 4.75
N ALA A 499 -2.30 38.87 4.28
CA ALA A 499 -2.72 37.48 4.30
C ALA A 499 -3.48 37.11 3.04
N ILE A 500 -3.39 35.85 2.66
CA ILE A 500 -4.24 35.27 1.62
C ILE A 500 -5.45 34.66 2.32
N VAL A 501 -6.64 35.06 1.93
CA VAL A 501 -7.90 34.47 2.40
C VAL A 501 -8.42 33.57 1.29
N TRP A 502 -8.49 32.28 1.57
CA TRP A 502 -9.19 31.30 0.75
C TRP A 502 -10.54 31.02 1.40
N SER A 503 -11.63 31.08 0.65
CA SER A 503 -12.96 30.78 1.15
C SER A 503 -13.85 30.11 0.11
N ALA A 504 -14.67 29.15 0.54
CA ALA A 504 -15.49 28.33 -0.35
C ALA A 504 -16.89 28.03 0.21
N GLU A 505 -17.85 27.88 -0.69
CA GLU A 505 -19.24 27.51 -0.38
C GLU A 505 -19.72 26.48 -1.39
N LYS A 506 -20.68 25.64 -1.00
CA LYS A 506 -21.26 24.63 -1.90
C LYS A 506 -21.98 25.31 -3.07
N THR A 507 -21.91 24.69 -4.25
CA THR A 507 -22.47 25.27 -5.47
C THR A 507 -22.96 24.20 -6.45
N ASP A 508 -23.96 24.56 -7.24
CA ASP A 508 -24.45 23.77 -8.38
C ASP A 508 -23.88 24.27 -9.73
N GLN A 509 -22.99 25.27 -9.69
CA GLN A 509 -22.34 25.78 -10.88
C GLN A 509 -21.49 24.69 -11.55
N PRO A 510 -21.32 24.74 -12.89
CA PRO A 510 -20.47 23.80 -13.60
C PRO A 510 -19.00 23.95 -13.18
N LEU A 511 -18.25 22.85 -13.30
CA LEU A 511 -16.82 22.83 -12.97
C LEU A 511 -16.07 23.89 -13.78
N ARG A 512 -15.21 24.63 -13.08
CA ARG A 512 -14.36 25.69 -13.64
C ARG A 512 -12.98 25.54 -13.01
N ALA A 513 -12.00 25.18 -13.81
CA ALA A 513 -10.62 25.07 -13.36
C ALA A 513 -10.09 26.44 -12.86
N PRO A 514 -9.15 26.45 -11.90
CA PRO A 514 -8.44 27.67 -11.54
C PRO A 514 -7.65 28.22 -12.73
N VAL A 515 -7.41 29.53 -12.73
CA VAL A 515 -6.55 30.15 -13.74
C VAL A 515 -5.11 29.71 -13.51
N ASP A 516 -4.54 28.96 -14.45
CA ASP A 516 -3.14 28.54 -14.40
C ASP A 516 -2.20 29.75 -14.50
N SER A 517 -1.25 29.85 -13.58
CA SER A 517 -0.13 30.77 -13.70
C SER A 517 1.15 29.97 -14.00
N TRP A 518 1.93 30.43 -14.98
CA TRP A 518 3.21 29.79 -15.32
C TRP A 518 4.16 29.70 -14.12
N TYR A 519 4.07 30.68 -13.20
CA TYR A 519 4.81 30.70 -11.95
C TYR A 519 4.23 29.76 -10.88
N GLY A 520 2.93 29.43 -10.93
CA GLY A 520 2.32 28.42 -10.06
C GLY A 520 2.72 26.97 -10.39
N GLY A 521 3.36 26.74 -11.54
CA GLY A 521 3.86 25.43 -11.97
C GLY A 521 5.32 25.14 -11.59
N SER A 522 5.99 24.32 -12.40
CA SER A 522 7.37 23.87 -12.14
C SER A 522 8.39 25.01 -12.00
N VAL A 523 8.20 26.13 -12.70
CA VAL A 523 9.14 27.26 -12.65
C VAL A 523 9.15 27.92 -11.27
N GLY A 524 7.99 28.27 -10.70
CA GLY A 524 7.95 28.84 -9.35
C GLY A 524 8.33 27.83 -8.28
N PHE A 525 8.00 26.55 -8.48
CA PHE A 525 8.50 25.46 -7.63
C PHE A 525 10.03 25.48 -7.54
N HIS A 526 10.75 25.34 -8.66
CA HIS A 526 12.22 25.32 -8.61
C HIS A 526 12.82 26.66 -8.18
N THR A 527 12.19 27.78 -8.54
CA THR A 527 12.64 29.11 -8.12
C THR A 527 12.57 29.26 -6.60
N TYR A 528 11.42 28.98 -5.99
CA TYR A 528 11.25 29.12 -4.55
C TYR A 528 12.09 28.12 -3.77
N HIS A 529 12.17 26.86 -4.22
CA HIS A 529 13.00 25.83 -3.60
C HIS A 529 14.48 26.25 -3.55
N ASN A 530 15.01 26.80 -4.65
CA ASN A 530 16.40 27.29 -4.70
C ASN A 530 16.62 28.53 -3.83
N LEU A 531 15.69 29.48 -3.81
CA LEU A 531 15.79 30.67 -2.97
C LEU A 531 15.73 30.32 -1.47
N LEU A 532 14.87 29.36 -1.08
CA LEU A 532 14.83 28.82 0.29
C LEU A 532 16.13 28.07 0.65
N ALA A 533 16.73 27.37 -0.30
CA ALA A 533 18.01 26.71 -0.08
C ALA A 533 19.14 27.73 0.16
N LEU A 534 19.15 28.81 -0.62
CA LEU A 534 20.09 29.92 -0.45
C LEU A 534 19.88 30.65 0.88
N SER A 535 18.63 30.85 1.29
CA SER A 535 18.33 31.51 2.56
C SER A 535 18.75 30.72 3.79
N ASN A 536 18.98 29.40 3.67
CA ASN A 536 19.60 28.64 4.76
C ASN A 536 21.03 29.09 5.07
N TRP A 537 21.72 29.76 4.13
CA TRP A 537 23.07 30.29 4.28
C TRP A 537 23.06 31.80 4.54
N PHE A 538 22.09 32.51 3.95
CA PHE A 538 21.90 33.94 4.11
C PHE A 538 20.45 34.26 4.56
N PRO A 539 20.07 33.99 5.83
CA PRO A 539 18.67 34.08 6.27
C PRO A 539 18.03 35.46 6.08
N SER A 540 18.82 36.52 6.11
CA SER A 540 18.35 37.91 5.95
C SER A 540 17.72 38.22 4.60
N ILE A 541 17.90 37.37 3.58
CA ILE A 541 17.24 37.55 2.27
C ILE A 541 15.77 37.11 2.29
N LEU A 542 15.32 36.34 3.30
CA LEU A 542 13.97 35.75 3.33
C LEU A 542 12.86 36.78 3.12
N PRO A 543 12.82 37.93 3.81
CA PRO A 543 11.75 38.91 3.59
C PRO A 543 11.61 39.34 2.12
N TRP A 544 12.74 39.47 1.40
CA TRP A 544 12.73 39.77 -0.03
C TRP A 544 12.29 38.58 -0.89
N VAL A 545 12.77 37.36 -0.57
CA VAL A 545 12.35 36.13 -1.26
C VAL A 545 10.84 35.95 -1.16
N GLU A 546 10.30 36.12 0.04
CA GLU A 546 8.87 36.01 0.32
C GLU A 546 8.07 37.08 -0.45
N TRP A 547 8.50 38.34 -0.40
CA TRP A 547 7.88 39.40 -1.20
C TRP A 547 7.89 39.09 -2.70
N PHE A 548 8.99 38.56 -3.23
CA PHE A 548 9.14 38.24 -4.65
C PHE A 548 8.26 37.05 -5.05
N VAL A 549 8.37 35.92 -4.36
CA VAL A 549 7.68 34.66 -4.71
C VAL A 549 6.17 34.82 -4.56
N PHE A 550 5.70 35.31 -3.42
CA PHE A 550 4.26 35.51 -3.20
C PHE A 550 3.72 36.67 -4.04
N GLY A 551 4.54 37.69 -4.34
CA GLY A 551 4.18 38.75 -5.28
C GLY A 551 3.98 38.24 -6.70
N MET A 552 4.81 37.30 -7.16
CA MET A 552 4.68 36.65 -8.46
C MET A 552 3.50 35.68 -8.53
N GLN A 553 3.21 34.96 -7.44
CA GLN A 553 2.14 33.96 -7.39
C GLN A 553 0.74 34.55 -7.15
N TYR A 554 0.64 35.54 -6.27
CA TYR A 554 -0.64 36.08 -5.77
C TYR A 554 -0.82 37.59 -6.02
N GLY A 555 0.19 38.23 -6.60
CA GLY A 555 0.18 39.66 -6.90
C GLY A 555 0.96 40.52 -5.91
N PHE A 556 1.63 41.55 -6.43
CA PHE A 556 2.34 42.55 -5.62
C PHE A 556 1.42 43.56 -4.93
N ARG A 557 0.13 43.61 -5.30
CA ARG A 557 -0.89 44.52 -4.74
C ARG A 557 -2.09 43.73 -4.21
N THR A 558 -2.70 44.23 -3.14
CA THR A 558 -3.90 43.65 -2.54
C THR A 558 -5.11 43.79 -3.46
N GLY A 559 -6.12 42.95 -3.27
CA GLY A 559 -7.36 42.96 -4.05
C GLY A 559 -7.35 42.09 -5.31
N GLN A 560 -6.22 41.44 -5.63
CA GLN A 560 -6.23 40.36 -6.62
C GLN A 560 -6.97 39.15 -6.06
N SER A 561 -7.84 38.57 -6.88
CA SER A 561 -8.58 37.37 -6.54
C SER A 561 -8.53 36.34 -7.65
N THR A 562 -8.54 35.07 -7.27
CA THR A 562 -8.68 33.92 -8.16
C THR A 562 -9.81 33.05 -7.66
N SER A 563 -10.45 32.29 -8.55
CA SER A 563 -11.56 31.42 -8.17
C SER A 563 -11.64 30.19 -9.06
N ALA A 564 -12.26 29.13 -8.54
CA ALA A 564 -12.55 27.91 -9.28
C ALA A 564 -13.82 27.26 -8.73
N VAL A 565 -14.39 26.35 -9.52
CA VAL A 565 -15.48 25.46 -9.11
C VAL A 565 -14.97 24.04 -9.29
N GLU A 566 -14.83 23.32 -8.19
CA GLU A 566 -14.24 21.99 -8.14
C GLU A 566 -15.11 21.05 -7.30
N PRO A 567 -14.99 19.72 -7.49
CA PRO A 567 -15.57 18.77 -6.55
C PRO A 567 -15.09 19.07 -5.13
N LEU A 568 -15.96 18.90 -4.12
CA LEU A 568 -15.66 19.28 -2.73
C LEU A 568 -14.30 18.75 -2.25
N ARG A 569 -13.99 17.48 -2.52
CA ARG A 569 -12.68 16.89 -2.18
C ARG A 569 -11.55 17.73 -2.77
N THR A 570 -11.52 17.91 -4.08
CA THR A 570 -10.42 18.58 -4.80
C THR A 570 -10.23 20.00 -4.30
N GLY A 571 -11.32 20.77 -4.19
CA GLY A 571 -11.24 22.17 -3.77
C GLY A 571 -10.79 22.35 -2.32
N LEU A 572 -10.94 21.34 -1.45
CA LEU A 572 -10.43 21.40 -0.08
C LEU A 572 -8.95 21.00 0.05
N LEU A 573 -8.35 20.34 -0.93
CA LEU A 573 -6.95 19.93 -0.83
C LEU A 573 -5.98 21.09 -1.11
N MET A 574 -4.73 20.92 -0.68
CA MET A 574 -3.65 21.85 -0.97
C MET A 574 -2.42 21.12 -1.46
N ASN A 575 -1.64 21.78 -2.33
CA ASN A 575 -0.35 21.27 -2.75
C ASN A 575 0.67 21.46 -1.62
N CYS A 576 1.10 20.35 -1.01
CA CYS A 576 2.26 20.34 -0.13
C CYS A 576 3.54 20.45 -0.98
N LEU A 577 3.98 21.68 -1.26
CA LEU A 577 5.10 21.97 -2.15
C LEU A 577 6.36 21.14 -1.84
N TYR A 578 6.90 21.27 -0.63
CA TYR A 578 8.12 20.57 -0.20
C TYR A 578 7.89 19.79 1.09
N SER A 579 8.89 18.99 1.50
CA SER A 579 8.99 18.46 2.86
C SER A 579 8.92 19.62 3.87
N GLN A 580 8.16 19.46 4.94
CA GLN A 580 7.88 20.52 5.92
C GLN A 580 8.05 20.01 7.34
N PHE A 581 8.54 20.88 8.22
CA PHE A 581 8.16 20.83 9.62
C PHE A 581 6.87 21.61 9.82
N VAL A 582 5.99 21.06 10.64
CA VAL A 582 4.71 21.68 10.97
C VAL A 582 4.53 21.60 12.48
N ASN A 583 4.18 22.73 13.07
CA ASN A 583 3.83 22.90 14.48
C ASN A 583 2.47 23.59 14.51
N GLU A 584 1.50 23.07 15.24
CA GLU A 584 0.12 23.59 15.21
C GLU A 584 -0.55 23.43 16.56
N TRP A 585 -1.28 24.47 16.95
CA TRP A 585 -1.94 24.56 18.24
C TRP A 585 -3.36 25.09 18.10
N ALA A 586 -4.23 24.61 18.96
CA ALA A 586 -5.65 24.91 19.04
C ALA A 586 -5.92 25.89 20.19
N LEU A 587 -6.55 27.03 19.88
CA LEU A 587 -6.92 28.07 20.83
C LEU A 587 -8.36 28.53 20.57
N PRO A 588 -9.03 29.19 21.54
CA PRO A 588 -10.31 29.86 21.27
C PRO A 588 -10.16 30.85 20.11
N LEU A 589 -11.16 30.91 19.22
CA LEU A 589 -11.11 31.78 18.05
C LEU A 589 -10.97 33.26 18.42
N SER A 590 -11.54 33.67 19.55
CA SER A 590 -11.47 35.04 20.09
C SER A 590 -10.03 35.51 20.35
N ASP A 591 -9.13 34.57 20.62
CA ASP A 591 -7.76 34.88 21.07
C ASP A 591 -6.80 34.98 19.87
N GLY A 592 -7.29 34.67 18.66
CA GLY A 592 -6.51 34.69 17.43
C GLY A 592 -5.86 36.03 17.08
N PRO A 593 -6.57 37.17 17.15
CA PRO A 593 -5.98 38.48 16.89
C PRO A 593 -4.78 38.76 17.80
N GLU A 594 -4.90 38.49 19.10
CA GLU A 594 -3.81 38.68 20.06
C GLU A 594 -2.60 37.79 19.70
N ALA A 595 -2.83 36.51 19.41
CA ALA A 595 -1.76 35.56 19.05
C ALA A 595 -0.99 36.04 17.81
N ILE A 596 -1.71 36.48 16.78
CA ILE A 596 -1.13 36.98 15.52
C ILE A 596 -0.35 38.28 15.77
N GLU A 597 -0.92 39.23 16.51
CA GLU A 597 -0.27 40.52 16.80
C GLU A 597 1.02 40.34 17.60
N ARG A 598 1.00 39.50 18.65
CA ARG A 598 2.19 39.22 19.47
C ARG A 598 3.27 38.51 18.67
N LEU A 599 2.90 37.49 17.90
CA LEU A 599 3.86 36.77 17.06
C LEU A 599 4.42 37.68 15.94
N SER A 600 3.57 38.55 15.37
CA SER A 600 3.97 39.54 14.38
C SER A 600 4.97 40.53 14.96
N ALA A 601 4.68 41.10 16.13
CA ALA A 601 5.56 42.05 16.81
C ALA A 601 6.93 41.43 17.10
N TRP A 602 6.95 40.18 17.58
CA TRP A 602 8.20 39.47 17.84
C TRP A 602 9.02 39.19 16.58
N LEU A 603 8.39 38.66 15.52
CA LEU A 603 9.06 38.37 14.24
C LEU A 603 9.58 39.63 13.54
N ASN A 604 8.97 40.79 13.78
CA ASN A 604 9.40 42.07 13.24
C ASN A 604 10.35 42.85 14.17
N GLY A 605 10.78 42.25 15.29
CA GLY A 605 11.75 42.86 16.22
C GLY A 605 11.21 44.08 16.97
N GLU A 606 9.89 44.16 17.18
CA GLU A 606 9.27 45.21 17.98
C GLU A 606 9.62 45.07 19.48
N PRO A 607 9.46 46.13 20.29
CA PRO A 607 9.79 46.09 21.72
C PRO A 607 9.06 44.98 22.49
N ARG A 608 9.73 44.42 23.51
CA ARG A 608 9.25 43.24 24.26
C ARG A 608 7.89 43.46 24.90
N GLU A 609 7.56 44.69 25.26
CA GLU A 609 6.29 45.09 25.87
C GLU A 609 5.08 44.81 24.96
N LYS A 610 5.29 44.66 23.65
CA LYS A 610 4.22 44.35 22.69
C LYS A 610 3.93 42.86 22.49
N HIS A 611 4.87 41.97 22.85
CA HIS A 611 4.75 40.54 22.56
C HIS A 611 5.01 39.63 23.77
N GLU A 612 5.81 40.09 24.73
CA GLU A 612 6.26 39.43 25.96
C GLU A 612 7.06 38.14 25.81
N ILE A 613 7.10 37.55 24.60
CA ILE A 613 7.94 36.39 24.26
C ILE A 613 9.38 36.58 24.80
N PRO A 614 9.89 35.67 25.65
CA PRO A 614 11.14 35.87 26.38
C PRO A 614 12.40 35.57 25.54
N PHE A 615 12.22 35.05 24.33
CA PHE A 615 13.32 34.65 23.45
C PHE A 615 13.63 35.77 22.45
N SER A 616 14.91 36.00 22.17
CA SER A 616 15.31 37.00 21.16
C SER A 616 14.98 36.51 19.75
N SER A 617 14.40 37.39 18.92
CA SER A 617 14.25 37.24 17.46
C SER A 617 15.42 37.82 16.65
N LYS A 618 16.48 38.31 17.32
CA LYS A 618 17.64 38.90 16.62
C LYS A 618 18.32 37.85 15.72
N GLY A 619 18.38 38.14 14.42
CA GLY A 619 18.94 37.23 13.42
C GLY A 619 18.03 36.05 13.05
N LEU A 620 16.80 36.01 13.58
CA LEU A 620 15.79 35.03 13.22
C LEU A 620 15.03 35.48 11.98
N TYR A 621 15.03 34.64 10.95
CA TYR A 621 14.22 34.85 9.75
C TYR A 621 13.45 33.57 9.44
N VAL A 622 12.15 33.70 9.20
CA VAL A 622 11.21 32.60 8.98
C VAL A 622 10.50 32.81 7.65
N HIS A 623 10.30 31.76 6.88
CA HIS A 623 9.53 31.83 5.63
C HIS A 623 8.05 31.51 5.85
N CYS A 624 7.18 31.99 4.96
CA CYS A 624 5.74 31.85 5.06
C CYS A 624 5.24 30.50 4.49
N PRO A 625 3.97 30.13 4.75
CA PRO A 625 2.98 30.85 5.57
C PRO A 625 2.75 30.28 6.98
N ILE A 626 2.25 31.15 7.85
CA ILE A 626 1.53 30.73 9.06
C ILE A 626 0.08 30.50 8.65
N GLU A 627 -0.36 29.25 8.71
CA GLU A 627 -1.72 28.87 8.34
C GLU A 627 -2.66 29.04 9.54
N VAL A 628 -3.81 29.64 9.29
CA VAL A 628 -4.83 29.98 10.27
C VAL A 628 -6.12 29.31 9.81
N ARG A 629 -6.59 28.32 10.58
CA ARG A 629 -7.76 27.49 10.26
C ARG A 629 -8.74 27.51 11.41
N VAL A 630 -9.99 27.17 11.14
CA VAL A 630 -11.04 27.16 12.16
C VAL A 630 -11.83 25.87 12.17
N SER A 631 -12.31 25.49 13.33
CA SER A 631 -13.26 24.38 13.51
C SER A 631 -14.22 24.73 14.63
N ASP A 632 -15.44 24.20 14.59
CA ASP A 632 -16.41 24.42 15.66
C ASP A 632 -17.06 23.09 16.05
N THR A 633 -16.73 22.63 17.26
CA THR A 633 -17.27 21.41 17.86
C THR A 633 -18.38 21.71 18.85
N SER A 634 -18.69 22.99 19.10
CA SER A 634 -19.66 23.42 20.12
C SER A 634 -21.11 23.43 19.63
N LYS A 635 -21.33 23.29 18.32
CA LYS A 635 -22.64 23.44 17.67
C LYS A 635 -23.48 22.17 17.58
N ASP A 636 -22.87 21.00 17.66
CA ASP A 636 -23.58 19.72 17.56
C ASP A 636 -23.88 19.19 18.97
N PRO A 637 -25.14 19.24 19.46
CA PRO A 637 -25.50 18.78 20.80
C PRO A 637 -25.40 17.25 20.94
N ASP A 638 -25.45 16.50 19.83
CA ASP A 638 -25.35 15.04 19.83
C ASP A 638 -23.89 14.57 19.71
N ARG A 639 -22.93 15.51 19.67
CA ARG A 639 -21.51 15.20 19.54
C ARG A 639 -20.99 14.46 20.76
N VAL A 640 -20.26 13.38 20.50
CA VAL A 640 -19.45 12.71 21.53
C VAL A 640 -18.06 13.34 21.55
N ARG A 641 -17.77 14.11 22.60
CA ARG A 641 -16.45 14.73 22.81
C ARG A 641 -15.40 13.67 23.15
N PRO A 642 -14.31 13.54 22.35
CA PRO A 642 -13.20 12.65 22.69
C PRO A 642 -12.50 13.07 23.99
N TYR A 643 -11.88 12.12 24.69
CA TYR A 643 -11.16 12.46 25.93
C TYR A 643 -9.92 13.31 25.68
N LEU A 644 -9.22 13.08 24.57
CA LEU A 644 -8.07 13.87 24.13
C LEU A 644 -8.48 14.99 23.15
N ASP A 645 -9.71 15.49 23.25
CA ASP A 645 -10.17 16.58 22.39
C ASP A 645 -9.35 17.87 22.64
N ASN A 646 -8.62 18.29 21.61
CA ASN A 646 -7.78 19.47 21.63
C ASN A 646 -8.51 20.76 21.21
N THR A 647 -9.81 20.71 20.90
CA THR A 647 -10.59 21.92 20.62
C THR A 647 -10.84 22.74 21.89
N ALA A 648 -11.22 24.00 21.70
CA ALA A 648 -11.85 24.80 22.75
C ALA A 648 -13.10 24.07 23.28
N GLU A 649 -13.31 24.18 24.60
CA GLU A 649 -14.46 23.57 25.27
C GLU A 649 -15.75 24.34 24.97
N TYR A 650 -15.65 25.66 24.92
CA TYR A 650 -16.75 26.58 24.65
C TYR A 650 -16.45 27.40 23.39
N GLY A 651 -17.33 27.29 22.39
CA GLY A 651 -17.25 28.06 21.16
C GLY A 651 -16.25 27.53 20.12
N PRO A 652 -16.00 28.32 19.05
CA PRO A 652 -15.16 27.91 17.94
C PRO A 652 -13.68 27.91 18.30
N THR A 653 -12.95 26.99 17.67
CA THR A 653 -11.51 26.79 17.82
C THR A 653 -10.78 27.33 16.61
N LEU A 654 -9.74 28.10 16.88
CA LEU A 654 -8.70 28.46 15.93
C LEU A 654 -7.57 27.42 15.99
N TYR A 655 -7.04 27.05 14.85
CA TYR A 655 -5.79 26.33 14.70
C TYR A 655 -4.76 27.25 14.05
N LEU A 656 -3.67 27.52 14.78
CA LEU A 656 -2.56 28.33 14.30
C LEU A 656 -1.38 27.41 14.00
N ASN A 657 -0.91 27.46 12.76
CA ASN A 657 0.05 26.52 12.20
C ASN A 657 1.31 27.23 11.71
N ALA A 658 2.43 26.94 12.36
CA ALA A 658 3.75 27.41 12.01
C ALA A 658 4.47 26.37 11.13
N THR A 659 4.40 26.57 9.81
CA THR A 659 5.04 25.70 8.81
C THR A 659 6.44 26.19 8.44
N LEU A 660 7.38 25.25 8.28
CA LEU A 660 8.73 25.49 7.80
C LEU A 660 9.12 24.45 6.74
N TYR A 661 9.17 24.86 5.47
CA TYR A 661 9.79 24.09 4.38
C TYR A 661 11.24 23.69 4.63
N ARG A 662 11.57 22.47 4.20
CA ARG A 662 12.90 21.85 4.23
C ARG A 662 13.43 21.73 2.80
N ALA A 663 13.92 22.84 2.26
CA ALA A 663 14.52 22.88 0.93
C ALA A 663 15.66 21.85 0.82
N TYR A 664 15.51 20.90 -0.10
CA TYR A 664 16.43 19.78 -0.32
C TYR A 664 16.67 18.96 0.96
N LEU A 665 15.61 18.80 1.77
CA LEU A 665 15.61 18.05 3.03
C LEU A 665 16.55 18.64 4.10
N LYS A 666 17.03 19.87 3.91
CA LYS A 666 17.81 20.60 4.90
C LYS A 666 16.88 21.33 5.86
N ASP A 667 17.11 21.12 7.16
CA ASP A 667 16.38 21.81 8.21
C ASP A 667 16.76 23.31 8.21
N PRO A 668 15.78 24.23 8.29
CA PRO A 668 16.07 25.65 8.30
C PRO A 668 16.71 26.08 9.62
N PRO A 669 17.68 27.03 9.61
CA PRO A 669 18.43 27.42 10.80
C PRO A 669 17.58 28.08 11.88
N CYS A 670 16.40 28.61 11.52
CA CYS A 670 15.47 29.25 12.44
C CYS A 670 14.60 28.26 13.25
N ARG A 671 14.54 26.98 12.87
CA ARG A 671 13.56 26.00 13.37
C ARG A 671 13.44 26.00 14.89
N ASP A 672 14.56 25.80 15.58
CA ASP A 672 14.57 25.52 17.01
C ASP A 672 14.10 26.74 17.82
N ARG A 673 14.68 27.92 17.56
CA ARG A 673 14.28 29.17 18.22
C ARG A 673 12.87 29.61 17.83
N TYR A 674 12.45 29.35 16.59
CA TYR A 674 11.09 29.69 16.16
C TYR A 674 10.04 28.85 16.89
N TYR A 675 10.23 27.53 16.95
CA TYR A 675 9.29 26.64 17.64
C TYR A 675 9.34 26.77 19.16
N GLU A 676 10.50 27.03 19.75
CA GLU A 676 10.62 27.34 21.19
C GLU A 676 9.74 28.55 21.57
N ALA A 677 9.81 29.63 20.79
CA ALA A 677 9.02 30.83 21.03
C ALA A 677 7.54 30.67 20.68
N PHE A 678 7.23 30.00 19.57
CA PHE A 678 5.87 29.73 19.14
C PHE A 678 5.13 28.88 20.16
N GLU A 679 5.70 27.74 20.57
CA GLU A 679 5.08 26.86 21.56
C GLU A 679 4.95 27.56 22.93
N TRP A 680 5.93 28.37 23.33
CA TRP A 680 5.81 29.16 24.56
C TRP A 680 4.60 30.11 24.53
N LEU A 681 4.40 30.82 23.41
CA LEU A 681 3.25 31.71 23.27
C LEU A 681 1.94 30.91 23.31
N MET A 682 1.87 29.78 22.59
CA MET A 682 0.69 28.93 22.55
C MET A 682 0.33 28.42 23.96
N ARG A 683 1.31 27.92 24.72
CA ARG A 683 1.10 27.53 26.13
C ARG A 683 0.69 28.69 27.01
N LYS A 684 1.30 29.87 26.84
CA LYS A 684 0.97 31.08 27.61
C LYS A 684 -0.50 31.49 27.40
N MET A 685 -1.05 31.20 26.23
CA MET A 685 -2.45 31.44 25.87
C MET A 685 -3.38 30.25 26.17
N GLY A 686 -2.89 29.21 26.86
CA GLY A 686 -3.70 28.03 27.20
C GLY A 686 -4.10 27.16 26.01
N ALA A 687 -3.42 27.30 24.86
CA ALA A 687 -3.68 26.53 23.66
C ALA A 687 -3.27 25.06 23.85
N LYS A 688 -3.90 24.14 23.11
CA LYS A 688 -3.59 22.70 23.13
C LYS A 688 -2.87 22.28 21.85
N PRO A 689 -1.90 21.36 21.90
CA PRO A 689 -1.16 20.95 20.70
C PRO A 689 -2.03 20.12 19.75
N HIS A 690 -1.73 20.16 18.46
CA HIS A 690 -2.27 19.21 17.49
C HIS A 690 -1.38 17.95 17.42
N TYR A 691 -1.95 16.78 17.71
CA TYR A 691 -1.17 15.54 17.88
C TYR A 691 -0.40 15.06 16.64
N ALA A 692 -0.93 15.30 15.43
CA ALA A 692 -0.23 15.00 14.18
C ALA A 692 0.98 15.91 13.89
N LYS A 693 1.22 16.96 14.69
CA LYS A 693 2.24 17.98 14.44
C LYS A 693 3.32 17.96 15.53
N ASN A 694 4.38 18.72 15.32
CA ASN A 694 5.48 18.81 16.27
C ASN A 694 5.14 19.78 17.41
N PHE A 695 5.48 19.39 18.64
CA PHE A 695 5.44 20.24 19.83
C PHE A 695 6.60 19.86 20.77
N MET A 696 7.83 19.98 20.26
CA MET A 696 9.03 19.37 20.86
C MET A 696 9.57 20.15 22.07
N TYR A 697 9.16 21.42 22.23
CA TYR A 697 9.58 22.31 23.31
C TYR A 697 8.53 22.41 24.41
N THR A 698 7.63 21.41 24.47
CA THR A 698 6.58 21.26 25.47
C THR A 698 6.79 19.95 26.21
N SER A 699 6.88 20.01 27.54
CA SER A 699 7.07 18.81 28.36
C SER A 699 5.75 18.06 28.53
N SER A 700 5.84 16.77 28.88
CA SER A 700 4.66 15.94 29.11
C SER A 700 3.77 16.46 30.24
N GLU A 701 4.36 17.06 31.28
CA GLU A 701 3.65 17.66 32.41
C GLU A 701 2.83 18.87 31.96
N GLN A 702 3.38 19.69 31.06
CA GLN A 702 2.66 20.82 30.47
C GLN A 702 1.49 20.34 29.60
N VAL A 703 1.69 19.27 28.81
CA VAL A 703 0.59 18.67 28.05
C VAL A 703 -0.50 18.13 28.98
N GLN A 704 -0.13 17.47 30.08
CA GLN A 704 -1.08 16.99 31.09
C GLN A 704 -1.90 18.13 31.69
N GLU A 705 -1.27 19.26 32.03
CA GLU A 705 -1.95 20.44 32.55
C GLU A 705 -2.99 20.98 31.54
N LEU A 706 -2.61 21.06 30.26
CA LEU A 706 -3.47 21.56 29.19
C LEU A 706 -4.65 20.62 28.87
N LEU A 707 -4.46 19.31 28.97
CA LEU A 707 -5.51 18.32 28.69
C LEU A 707 -6.38 18.01 29.93
N GLY A 708 -5.87 18.28 31.13
CA GLY A 708 -6.58 18.15 32.39
C GLY A 708 -7.19 16.77 32.61
N ASN A 709 -8.45 16.73 33.07
CA ASN A 709 -9.17 15.50 33.39
C ASN A 709 -9.39 14.58 32.17
N GLY A 710 -9.41 15.14 30.94
CA GLY A 710 -9.59 14.34 29.72
C GLY A 710 -8.49 13.29 29.56
N LEU A 711 -7.23 13.67 29.80
CA LEU A 711 -6.11 12.73 29.73
C LEU A 711 -6.18 11.65 30.82
N GLN A 712 -6.67 11.99 32.01
CA GLN A 712 -6.84 11.02 33.10
C GLN A 712 -7.90 9.97 32.75
N GLN A 713 -9.04 10.40 32.21
CA GLN A 713 -10.10 9.50 31.75
C GLN A 713 -9.64 8.64 30.58
N TRP A 714 -8.92 9.22 29.62
CA TRP A 714 -8.33 8.49 28.51
C TRP A 714 -7.32 7.43 28.98
N ALA A 715 -6.42 7.80 29.89
CA ALA A 715 -5.38 6.91 30.41
C ALA A 715 -6.00 5.70 31.12
N LYS A 716 -7.08 5.91 31.88
CA LYS A 716 -7.85 4.82 32.51
C LYS A 716 -8.39 3.84 31.46
N VAL A 717 -9.07 4.33 30.43
CA VAL A 717 -9.62 3.46 29.36
C VAL A 717 -8.51 2.73 28.61
N ARG A 718 -7.37 3.40 28.40
CA ARG A 718 -6.19 2.78 27.79
C ARG A 718 -5.63 1.66 28.66
N ASP A 719 -5.45 1.89 29.96
CA ASP A 719 -4.92 0.88 30.90
C ASP A 719 -5.85 -0.34 31.00
N GLU A 720 -7.17 -0.14 30.86
CA GLU A 720 -8.15 -1.24 30.77
C GLU A 720 -8.04 -2.02 29.44
N ALA A 721 -7.78 -1.34 28.33
CA ALA A 721 -7.69 -1.94 26.99
C ALA A 721 -6.35 -2.65 26.72
N ASP A 722 -5.27 -2.15 27.32
CA ASP A 722 -3.89 -2.60 27.13
C ASP A 722 -3.09 -2.45 28.44
N PRO A 723 -3.32 -3.34 29.43
CA PRO A 723 -2.70 -3.24 30.76
C PRO A 723 -1.19 -3.48 30.76
N GLU A 724 -0.67 -4.13 29.72
CA GLU A 724 0.77 -4.41 29.57
C GLU A 724 1.48 -3.41 28.65
N GLY A 725 0.75 -2.49 28.02
CA GLY A 725 1.30 -1.39 27.22
C GLY A 725 1.89 -1.78 25.87
N MET A 726 1.37 -2.84 25.23
CA MET A 726 1.79 -3.33 23.91
C MET A 726 1.70 -2.27 22.80
N PHE A 727 0.76 -1.33 22.90
CA PHE A 727 0.55 -0.27 21.91
C PHE A 727 1.12 1.08 22.35
N ILE A 728 1.86 1.11 23.45
CA ILE A 728 2.54 2.30 23.93
C ILE A 728 3.99 2.28 23.46
N GLY A 729 4.47 3.47 23.11
CA GLY A 729 5.86 3.66 22.71
C GLY A 729 6.40 5.00 23.17
N GLU A 730 7.65 5.26 22.84
CA GLU A 730 8.40 6.40 23.38
C GLU A 730 7.74 7.77 23.10
N TRP A 731 7.07 7.92 21.96
CA TRP A 731 6.34 9.15 21.67
C TRP A 731 5.22 9.41 22.71
N HIS A 732 4.42 8.39 23.04
CA HIS A 732 3.35 8.53 24.02
C HIS A 732 3.87 8.94 25.40
N ARG A 733 4.97 8.32 25.84
CA ARG A 733 5.61 8.65 27.12
C ARG A 733 6.13 10.08 27.13
N ARG A 734 6.89 10.47 26.12
CA ARG A 734 7.48 11.81 26.01
C ARG A 734 6.42 12.91 25.86
N SER A 735 5.32 12.63 25.16
CA SER A 735 4.31 13.64 24.81
C SER A 735 3.16 13.71 25.81
N LEU A 736 2.73 12.59 26.41
CA LEU A 736 1.57 12.55 27.31
C LEU A 736 1.94 12.30 28.78
N GLY A 737 3.10 11.67 29.04
CA GLY A 737 3.60 11.43 30.40
C GLY A 737 2.78 10.39 31.17
N LEU A 738 2.87 9.13 30.73
CA LEU A 738 2.08 7.98 31.22
C LEU A 738 2.58 7.39 32.56
N GLY A 739 2.79 8.22 33.58
CA GLY A 739 3.29 7.80 34.90
C GLY A 739 4.79 7.46 34.92
N SER A 740 5.37 7.25 36.11
CA SER A 740 6.82 7.05 36.27
C SER A 740 7.31 5.64 35.95
N THR A 741 6.44 4.64 36.05
CA THR A 741 6.77 3.23 35.80
C THR A 741 6.43 2.88 34.34
N ARG A 742 7.31 2.11 33.67
CA ARG A 742 7.04 1.59 32.32
C ARG A 742 6.14 0.36 32.38
N TYR A 743 5.35 0.18 31.33
CA TYR A 743 4.57 -1.05 31.16
C TYR A 743 5.47 -2.20 30.69
N ALA A 744 5.02 -3.43 30.85
CA ALA A 744 5.83 -4.63 30.59
C ALA A 744 6.21 -4.81 29.11
N LEU A 745 5.33 -4.40 28.18
CA LEU A 745 5.48 -4.53 26.73
C LEU A 745 5.64 -3.16 26.04
N GLU A 746 5.94 -2.12 26.81
CA GLU A 746 6.08 -0.77 26.27
C GLU A 746 7.32 -0.64 25.39
N GLU A 747 7.13 -0.20 24.14
CA GLU A 747 8.24 0.09 23.21
C GLU A 747 9.13 1.19 23.79
N ARG A 748 10.42 0.91 23.85
CA ARG A 748 11.43 1.85 24.34
C ARG A 748 12.39 2.24 23.24
N GLU A 749 12.58 3.55 23.06
CA GLU A 749 13.65 4.04 22.19
C GLU A 749 15.02 3.77 22.83
N VAL A 750 15.84 2.97 22.15
CA VAL A 750 17.21 2.61 22.57
C VAL A 750 18.23 3.56 21.96
N ALA A 751 18.03 3.93 20.69
CA ALA A 751 18.96 4.79 19.97
C ALA A 751 18.23 5.69 18.98
N ARG A 752 18.82 6.88 18.77
CA ARG A 752 18.38 7.85 17.77
C ARG A 752 19.59 8.40 17.03
N THR A 753 19.60 8.25 15.72
CA THR A 753 20.66 8.73 14.84
C THR A 753 20.07 9.62 13.74
N LYS A 754 20.87 10.55 13.23
CA LYS A 754 20.43 11.42 12.14
C LYS A 754 20.53 10.67 10.82
N ALA A 755 19.45 10.65 10.04
CA ALA A 755 19.43 10.00 8.73
C ALA A 755 20.22 10.81 7.69
N ALA A 756 20.91 10.14 6.76
CA ALA A 756 21.72 10.77 5.71
C ALA A 756 20.91 11.67 4.76
N ASN A 757 19.63 11.37 4.55
CA ASN A 757 18.71 12.13 3.70
C ASN A 757 17.92 13.21 4.48
N GLY A 758 18.30 13.52 5.71
CA GLY A 758 17.58 14.48 6.55
C GLY A 758 16.35 13.86 7.21
N GLY A 759 16.44 13.64 8.52
CA GLY A 759 15.42 12.98 9.33
C GLY A 759 16.09 12.29 10.53
N GLN A 760 15.36 11.42 11.22
CA GLN A 760 15.90 10.61 12.31
C GLN A 760 15.60 9.13 12.06
N LEU A 761 16.60 8.30 12.32
CA LEU A 761 16.47 6.85 12.45
C LEU A 761 16.43 6.55 13.94
N TRP A 762 15.41 5.84 14.38
CA TRP A 762 15.31 5.34 15.74
C TRP A 762 15.40 3.81 15.75
N VAL A 763 15.87 3.27 16.86
CA VAL A 763 15.84 1.84 17.17
C VAL A 763 15.05 1.70 18.46
N GLY A 764 13.95 0.96 18.39
CA GLY A 764 13.14 0.58 19.54
C GLY A 764 13.44 -0.86 19.99
N GLU A 765 13.20 -1.16 21.26
CA GLU A 765 13.12 -2.52 21.83
C GLU A 765 11.78 -2.77 22.50
#